data_AF-A0A6V8LF80-F1
#
_entry.id   AF-A0A6V8LF80-F1
#
_cell.length_a   1.000
_cell.length_b   1.000
_cell.length_c   1.000
_cell.angle_alpha   90.00
_cell.angle_beta   90.00
_cell.angle_gamma   90.00
#
_symmetry.space_group_name_H-M   'P 1'
#
loop_
_entity.id
_entity.type
_entity.pdbx_description
1 polymer ?
#
loop_
_entity_poly.entity_id
_entity_poly.type
_entity_poly.pdbx_seq_one_letter_code
_entity_poly.pdbx_strand_id
1 'polypeptide(L)'
;MGRRPAGAQPAFAESVAAGQRFNDSDLLTMSRLGQGMCLVFQGQGAAGMALLDEGMVAVTSGEVSPMYAGIAYCTMIVGCSDLFDVPRARQWTAALTRWCDAQPDLVPFRGNCLVHRCELLQFTTVNFANIGAVRARTTGAGTIQLRWNAADAAPFATVAAPAGEGWQETIFHLSDPPQGTGTLVVTSSGGVNLDELYLADDKAPEVKLTLNPATPNGNSNWYRQPVSVTATATDADGAPTVEYTLNAGATWTPVNGPITVGAEGANALLVRAADRWGNAGEARQSISVDTKAPTLSWSQIQNGNVGLSVSLVPTYTDPTPGSGGAAIQRMKVDGKWVYPKAVNLWEIGPGVHTHAVTSSDVAGNNATTTATFVVSTSFADISALITRFTTSGVLTAGEATTLNTILAEAQKAADNGKITQARAKLALFALKVWLVTSSKETVERTALTKGAEDLGKRLTGWTPTAKTGVVVKPEEPILRVVVNPVADFDVPGAGYKVLVLARTPSFRHEHIVDTQTMIQNLGKANKFDVDVWDPNLGSGPGRQTPTGVSLTASPFTSLETLQQYDTVVFDSTVGRTNNEPLSTEEQAVFERYIQGGGGSVGIHAASDGFYNWPWYGEMLGGAWFNGHGGNQRGIQPDCMSCVWTETVNENKSNPIVKGMPATFSMLDELYNYKANPRGEVHTLLSITESSYSGGLGSSTVANPMGADHPHAWCSNYDGGRTFYIGFGHNWELSTGDDNYERWFQGMILGAI
;
A
#
# COMPACT_ATOMS: atom_id res chain seq x y z
N MET A 1 23.99 59.70 43.09
CA MET A 1 24.12 60.82 44.06
C MET A 1 23.46 60.39 45.37
N GLY A 2 24.04 60.76 46.52
CA GLY A 2 23.63 60.26 47.85
C GLY A 2 22.19 60.61 48.22
N ARG A 3 21.43 59.62 48.72
CA ARG A 3 20.03 59.71 49.15
C ARG A 3 19.87 60.60 50.40
N ARG A 4 19.91 61.93 50.24
CA ARG A 4 19.52 62.91 51.27
C ARG A 4 18.51 63.92 50.70
N PRO A 5 17.26 63.52 50.45
CA PRO A 5 16.28 64.34 49.73
C PRO A 5 15.95 65.65 50.47
N ALA A 6 15.92 65.64 51.80
CA ALA A 6 15.65 66.84 52.61
C ALA A 6 16.72 67.95 52.47
N GLY A 7 17.98 67.57 52.15
CA GLY A 7 19.06 68.54 51.95
C GLY A 7 19.13 69.12 50.53
N ALA A 8 18.58 68.41 49.53
CA ALA A 8 18.64 68.82 48.12
C ALA A 8 17.42 69.64 47.67
N GLN A 9 16.26 69.45 48.31
CA GLN A 9 15.01 70.10 47.92
C GLN A 9 15.06 71.65 47.92
N PRO A 10 15.70 72.33 48.90
CA PRO A 10 15.84 73.79 48.87
C PRO A 10 16.66 74.29 47.67
N ALA A 11 17.72 73.57 47.29
CA ALA A 11 18.56 73.93 46.15
C ALA A 11 17.81 73.82 44.81
N PHE A 12 16.96 72.79 44.67
CA PHE A 12 16.10 72.68 43.48
C PHE A 12 15.00 73.75 43.45
N ALA A 13 14.44 74.15 44.59
CA ALA A 13 13.47 75.25 44.66
C ALA A 13 14.08 76.60 44.26
N GLU A 14 15.30 76.89 44.70
CA GLU A 14 16.06 78.06 44.26
C GLU A 14 16.38 78.00 42.76
N SER A 15 16.73 76.82 42.26
CA SER A 15 17.02 76.61 40.83
C SER A 15 15.78 76.76 39.93
N VAL A 16 14.58 76.40 40.42
CA VAL A 16 13.31 76.71 39.72
C VAL A 16 13.10 78.22 39.61
N ALA A 17 13.31 78.97 40.69
CA ALA A 17 13.17 80.43 40.66
C ALA A 17 14.19 81.08 39.73
N ALA A 18 15.42 80.55 39.68
CA ALA A 18 16.44 80.99 38.73
C ALA A 18 16.04 80.66 37.27
N GLY A 19 15.60 79.44 36.99
CA GLY A 19 15.15 79.03 35.65
C GLY A 19 14.01 79.89 35.13
N GLN A 20 13.03 80.23 35.99
CA GLN A 20 11.94 81.15 35.66
C GLN A 20 12.44 82.57 35.40
N ARG A 21 13.35 83.08 36.25
CA ARG A 21 13.89 84.45 36.13
C ARG A 21 14.68 84.64 34.83
N PHE A 22 15.43 83.63 34.41
CA PHE A 22 16.29 83.70 33.24
C PHE A 22 15.67 83.06 31.99
N ASN A 23 14.43 82.57 32.09
CA ASN A 23 13.70 81.89 31.00
C ASN A 23 14.50 80.72 30.39
N ASP A 24 15.15 79.92 31.25
CA ASP A 24 15.96 78.76 30.87
C ASP A 24 15.13 77.48 31.07
N SER A 25 14.68 76.90 29.95
CA SER A 25 13.83 75.72 29.91
C SER A 25 14.54 74.44 30.37
N ASP A 26 15.84 74.32 30.12
CA ASP A 26 16.66 73.18 30.55
C ASP A 26 16.81 73.19 32.07
N LEU A 27 17.19 74.34 32.63
CA LEU A 27 17.34 74.52 34.07
C LEU A 27 16.01 74.33 34.80
N LEU A 28 14.91 74.87 34.25
CA LEU A 28 13.58 74.71 34.83
C LEU A 28 13.13 73.24 34.84
N THR A 29 13.34 72.52 33.73
CA THR A 29 12.98 71.11 33.61
C THR A 29 13.80 70.26 34.57
N MET A 30 15.14 70.41 34.60
CA MET A 30 16.00 69.64 35.50
C MET A 30 15.70 69.91 36.98
N SER A 31 15.38 71.16 37.33
CA SER A 31 15.05 71.52 38.71
C SER A 31 13.72 70.91 39.15
N ARG A 32 12.69 70.91 38.29
CA ARG A 32 11.39 70.28 38.54
C ARG A 32 11.50 68.77 38.70
N LEU A 33 12.28 68.12 37.84
CA LEU A 33 12.52 66.68 37.96
C LEU A 33 13.25 66.33 39.26
N GLY A 34 14.24 67.14 39.64
CA GLY A 34 14.92 67.01 40.93
C GLY A 34 14.00 67.15 42.13
N GLN A 35 13.07 68.13 42.10
CA GLN A 35 12.03 68.28 43.13
C GLN A 35 11.08 67.09 43.17
N GLY A 36 10.62 66.64 41.99
CA GLY A 36 9.75 65.48 41.84
C GLY A 36 10.38 64.24 42.48
N MET A 37 11.64 63.94 42.15
CA MET A 37 12.37 62.80 42.74
C MET A 37 12.60 62.96 44.24
N CYS A 38 12.84 64.18 44.75
CA CYS A 38 12.94 64.39 46.21
C CYS A 38 11.64 64.04 46.92
N LEU A 39 10.48 64.39 46.34
CA LEU A 39 9.17 64.04 46.89
C LEU A 39 8.89 62.53 46.80
N VAL A 40 9.24 61.89 45.68
CA VAL A 40 9.17 60.43 45.54
C VAL A 40 9.97 59.73 46.64
N PHE A 41 11.22 60.14 46.88
CA PHE A 41 12.07 59.56 47.93
C PHE A 41 11.64 59.87 49.36
N GLN A 42 10.77 60.86 49.57
CA GLN A 42 10.14 61.16 50.86
C GLN A 42 8.81 60.42 51.05
N GLY A 43 8.41 59.54 50.13
CA GLY A 43 7.15 58.80 50.19
C GLY A 43 5.93 59.59 49.69
N GLN A 44 6.12 60.78 49.12
CA GLN A 44 5.05 61.63 48.58
C GLN A 44 4.87 61.39 47.08
N GLY A 45 4.59 60.13 46.70
CA GLY A 45 4.62 59.68 45.31
C GLY A 45 3.73 60.48 44.35
N ALA A 46 2.48 60.75 44.71
CA ALA A 46 1.55 61.47 43.84
C ALA A 46 2.00 62.92 43.56
N ALA A 47 2.49 63.62 44.59
CA ALA A 47 3.02 64.98 44.44
C ALA A 47 4.35 65.01 43.67
N GLY A 48 5.19 64.00 43.88
CA GLY A 48 6.41 63.81 43.11
C GLY A 48 6.15 63.57 41.62
N MET A 49 5.20 62.68 41.29
CA MET A 49 4.82 62.39 39.91
C MET A 49 4.22 63.59 39.19
N ALA A 50 3.42 64.42 39.87
CA ALA A 50 2.88 65.63 39.26
C ALA A 50 3.99 66.59 38.78
N LEU A 51 5.07 66.73 39.55
CA LEU A 51 6.22 67.56 39.14
C LEU A 51 7.05 66.90 38.03
N LEU A 52 7.16 65.57 38.04
CA LEU A 52 7.80 64.83 36.96
C LEU A 52 7.01 64.98 35.65
N ASP A 53 5.69 64.81 35.69
CA ASP A 53 4.78 65.01 34.55
C ASP A 53 4.91 66.44 34.00
N GLU A 54 4.96 67.46 34.87
CA GLU A 54 5.14 68.86 34.46
C GLU A 54 6.49 69.10 33.76
N GLY A 55 7.56 68.45 34.22
CA GLY A 55 8.86 68.48 33.53
C GLY A 55 8.80 67.80 32.16
N MET A 56 8.05 66.70 32.05
CA MET A 56 7.92 65.97 30.78
C MET A 56 7.09 66.73 29.73
N VAL A 57 6.23 67.67 30.11
CA VAL A 57 5.54 68.55 29.16
C VAL A 57 6.54 69.31 28.29
N ALA A 58 7.52 69.98 28.91
CA ALA A 58 8.56 70.75 28.21
C ALA A 58 9.45 69.88 27.30
N VAL A 59 9.70 68.63 27.72
CA VAL A 59 10.44 67.65 26.91
C VAL A 59 9.63 67.29 25.66
N THR A 60 8.34 66.99 25.81
CA THR A 60 7.47 66.59 24.69
C THR A 60 7.12 67.74 23.74
N SER A 61 7.17 68.99 24.20
CA SER A 61 6.98 70.17 23.36
C SER A 61 8.25 70.59 22.60
N GLY A 62 9.39 69.95 22.86
CA GLY A 62 10.67 70.25 22.19
C GLY A 62 11.38 71.50 22.72
N GLU A 63 11.01 71.96 23.92
CA GLU A 63 11.59 73.17 24.55
C GLU A 63 12.90 72.90 25.29
N VAL A 64 13.28 71.63 25.45
CA VAL A 64 14.45 71.17 26.22
C VAL A 64 15.54 70.68 25.28
N SER A 65 16.78 71.11 25.49
CA SER A 65 17.94 70.71 24.70
C SER A 65 18.14 69.19 24.75
N PRO A 66 18.65 68.55 23.67
CA PRO A 66 18.69 67.09 23.59
C PRO A 66 19.41 66.37 24.74
N MET A 67 20.50 66.97 25.25
CA MET A 67 21.23 66.42 26.39
C MET A 67 20.36 66.32 27.65
N TYR A 68 19.55 67.34 27.93
CA TYR A 68 18.71 67.39 29.12
C TYR A 68 17.39 66.64 28.93
N ALA A 69 16.87 66.58 27.69
CA ALA A 69 15.72 65.75 27.34
C ALA A 69 15.99 64.26 27.63
N GLY A 70 17.19 63.75 27.29
CA GLY A 70 17.60 62.39 27.60
C GLY A 70 17.64 62.09 29.11
N ILE A 71 18.17 63.04 29.91
CA ILE A 71 18.17 62.94 31.38
C ILE A 71 16.74 62.95 31.94
N ALA A 72 15.85 63.74 31.33
CA ALA A 72 14.47 63.86 31.75
C ALA A 72 13.69 62.55 31.56
N TYR A 73 13.79 61.95 30.38
CA TYR A 73 13.18 60.64 30.12
C TYR A 73 13.66 59.58 31.10
N CYS A 74 14.98 59.49 31.37
CA CYS A 74 15.49 58.52 32.34
C CYS A 74 14.98 58.80 33.76
N THR A 75 14.91 60.07 34.17
CA THR A 75 14.40 60.44 35.51
C THR A 75 12.92 60.10 35.68
N MET A 76 12.11 60.31 34.64
CA MET A 76 10.69 59.94 34.65
C MET A 76 10.48 58.43 34.77
N ILE A 77 11.25 57.64 34.03
CA ILE A 77 11.19 56.17 34.08
C ILE A 77 11.62 55.66 35.45
N VAL A 78 12.66 56.25 36.06
CA VAL A 78 13.09 55.95 37.43
C VAL A 78 11.97 56.25 38.43
N GLY A 79 11.36 57.44 38.35
CA GLY A 79 10.26 57.82 39.23
C GLY A 79 9.05 56.88 39.14
N CYS A 80 8.69 56.45 37.92
CA CYS A 80 7.64 55.45 37.72
C CYS A 80 8.03 54.09 38.32
N SER A 81 9.30 53.70 38.22
CA SER A 81 9.81 52.43 38.74
C SER A 81 9.86 52.41 40.27
N ASP A 82 10.34 53.48 40.91
CA ASP A 82 10.37 53.63 42.37
C ASP A 82 8.96 53.62 43.00
N LEU A 83 7.94 54.01 42.25
CA LEU A 83 6.53 54.00 42.67
C LEU A 83 5.75 52.79 42.18
N PHE A 84 6.39 51.87 41.44
CA PHE A 84 5.76 50.70 40.86
C PHE A 84 4.59 51.02 39.89
N ASP A 85 4.60 52.19 39.23
CA ASP A 85 3.65 52.58 38.17
C ASP A 85 4.12 52.01 36.81
N VAL A 86 4.00 50.69 36.67
CA VAL A 86 4.50 49.91 35.53
C VAL A 86 3.88 50.35 34.18
N PRO A 87 2.57 50.61 34.05
CA PRO A 87 1.99 51.08 32.78
C PRO A 87 2.56 52.41 32.32
N ARG A 88 2.73 53.37 33.25
CA ARG A 88 3.29 54.69 32.94
C ARG A 88 4.77 54.59 32.57
N ALA A 89 5.53 53.75 33.27
CA ALA A 89 6.92 53.47 32.96
C ALA A 89 7.07 52.91 31.52
N ARG A 90 6.19 52.01 31.09
CA ARG A 90 6.18 51.47 29.70
C ARG A 90 5.90 52.54 28.65
N GLN A 91 4.95 53.45 28.91
CA GLN A 91 4.61 54.52 27.97
C GLN A 91 5.78 55.48 27.73
N TRP A 92 6.43 55.94 28.80
CA TRP A 92 7.58 56.83 28.70
C TRP A 92 8.82 56.15 28.14
N THR A 93 8.97 54.85 28.40
CA THR A 93 10.00 54.02 27.76
C THR A 93 9.83 53.96 26.24
N ALA A 94 8.61 53.79 25.75
CA ALA A 94 8.32 53.80 24.30
C ALA A 94 8.49 55.19 23.68
N ALA A 95 8.13 56.25 24.41
CA ALA A 95 8.34 57.64 23.97
C ALA A 95 9.85 57.96 23.82
N LEU A 96 10.66 57.52 24.78
CA LEU A 96 12.12 57.64 24.69
C LEU A 96 12.69 56.85 23.50
N THR A 97 12.21 55.63 23.21
CA THR A 97 12.66 54.85 22.03
C THR A 97 12.51 55.68 20.76
N ARG A 98 11.30 56.19 20.50
CA ARG A 98 11.00 56.97 19.30
C ARG A 98 11.85 58.24 19.21
N TRP A 99 12.10 58.89 20.35
CA TRP A 99 12.93 60.09 20.42
C TRP A 99 14.42 59.79 20.12
N CYS A 100 14.97 58.69 20.64
CA CYS A 100 16.34 58.26 20.36
C CYS A 100 16.52 57.78 18.91
N ASP A 101 15.54 57.08 18.34
CA ASP A 101 15.60 56.61 16.95
C ASP A 101 15.65 57.78 15.95
N ALA A 102 15.03 58.91 16.30
CA ALA A 102 15.08 60.13 15.52
C ALA A 102 16.43 60.88 15.60
N GLN A 103 17.35 60.49 16.49
CA GLN A 103 18.61 61.21 16.75
C GLN A 103 19.83 60.25 16.86
N PRO A 104 20.39 59.77 15.74
CA PRO A 104 21.39 58.70 15.71
C PRO A 104 22.73 59.02 16.41
N ASP A 105 23.09 60.29 16.59
CA ASP A 105 24.39 60.72 17.13
C ASP A 105 24.47 60.75 18.68
N LEU A 106 23.35 60.51 19.39
CA LEU A 106 23.27 60.56 20.86
C LEU A 106 23.48 59.18 21.52
N VAL A 107 24.72 58.71 21.54
CA VAL A 107 25.15 57.41 22.11
C VAL A 107 24.94 57.26 23.65
N PRO A 108 25.17 58.27 24.52
CA PRO A 108 25.14 58.08 25.98
C PRO A 108 23.76 57.74 26.57
N PHE A 109 22.68 58.20 25.94
CA PHE A 109 21.30 58.00 26.43
C PHE A 109 20.72 56.64 26.07
N ARG A 110 21.49 55.82 25.35
CA ARG A 110 21.18 54.41 25.16
C ARG A 110 21.49 53.61 26.43
N GLY A 111 22.53 53.92 27.21
CA GLY A 111 23.02 53.07 28.32
C GLY A 111 22.19 53.00 29.62
N ASN A 112 21.90 54.12 30.28
CA ASN A 112 21.25 54.10 31.62
C ASN A 112 19.75 53.77 31.58
N CYS A 113 19.07 54.15 30.50
CA CYS A 113 17.66 53.83 30.31
C CYS A 113 17.42 52.36 29.91
N LEU A 114 18.46 51.60 29.52
CA LEU A 114 18.36 50.16 29.24
C LEU A 114 18.20 49.31 30.50
N VAL A 115 18.80 49.68 31.62
CA VAL A 115 18.69 48.92 32.89
C VAL A 115 17.24 48.91 33.37
N HIS A 116 16.56 50.06 33.35
CA HIS A 116 15.15 50.15 33.72
C HIS A 116 14.21 49.50 32.70
N ARG A 117 14.59 49.48 31.40
CA ARG A 117 13.89 48.68 30.39
C ARG A 117 13.93 47.19 30.70
N CYS A 118 15.09 46.66 31.10
CA CYS A 118 15.24 45.27 31.52
C CYS A 118 14.46 44.96 32.80
N GLU A 119 14.43 45.88 33.77
CA GLU A 119 13.63 45.72 35.01
C GLU A 119 12.12 45.70 34.74
N LEU A 120 11.64 46.43 33.72
CA LEU A 120 10.22 46.49 33.33
C LEU A 120 9.77 45.34 32.42
N LEU A 121 10.69 44.54 31.86
CA LEU A 121 10.37 43.35 31.04
C LEU A 121 10.08 42.10 31.89
N GLN A 122 9.86 42.25 33.20
CA GLN A 122 9.29 41.20 34.05
C GLN A 122 7.85 40.93 33.62
N PHE A 123 7.61 39.81 32.93
CA PHE A 123 6.25 39.39 32.59
C PHE A 123 5.62 38.81 33.87
N THR A 124 4.70 39.57 34.48
CA THR A 124 4.24 39.29 35.85
C THR A 124 3.40 38.01 35.98
N THR A 125 3.03 37.36 34.88
CA THR A 125 2.49 36.00 34.88
C THR A 125 2.67 35.34 33.51
N VAL A 126 3.48 34.27 33.44
CA VAL A 126 3.74 33.44 32.26
C VAL A 126 3.44 31.98 32.62
N ASN A 127 3.01 31.20 31.64
CA ASN A 127 2.96 29.74 31.72
C ASN A 127 3.55 29.20 30.41
N PHE A 128 4.54 28.33 30.49
CA PHE A 128 5.23 27.77 29.32
C PHE A 128 4.55 26.51 28.75
N ALA A 129 3.32 26.19 29.15
CA ALA A 129 2.55 25.13 28.53
C ALA A 129 2.43 25.37 27.02
N ASN A 130 2.94 24.42 26.22
CA ASN A 130 3.00 24.49 24.76
C ASN A 130 3.88 25.62 24.19
N ILE A 131 4.84 26.11 24.97
CA ILE A 131 5.87 27.04 24.50
C ILE A 131 7.20 26.30 24.53
N GLY A 132 7.73 25.97 23.36
CA GLY A 132 9.03 25.34 23.23
C GLY A 132 10.12 26.27 22.73
N ALA A 133 9.80 27.50 22.33
CA ALA A 133 10.82 28.45 21.91
C ALA A 133 10.55 29.89 22.37
N VAL A 134 11.60 30.70 22.29
CA VAL A 134 11.54 32.15 22.49
C VAL A 134 12.22 32.83 21.31
N ARG A 135 11.53 33.78 20.69
CA ARG A 135 12.10 34.66 19.66
C ARG A 135 12.52 35.97 20.31
N ALA A 136 13.79 36.31 20.21
CA ALA A 136 14.35 37.55 20.75
C ALA A 136 14.90 38.41 19.62
N ARG A 137 14.60 39.72 19.66
CA ARG A 137 15.19 40.72 18.76
C ARG A 137 16.28 41.50 19.50
N THR A 138 17.53 41.31 19.09
CA THR A 138 18.71 41.73 19.86
C THR A 138 19.74 42.48 19.02
N THR A 139 20.60 43.27 19.64
CA THR A 139 21.78 43.87 18.97
C THR A 139 22.96 43.96 19.95
N GLY A 140 24.20 44.02 19.44
CA GLY A 140 25.41 44.01 20.25
C GLY A 140 26.02 42.60 20.40
N ALA A 141 27.03 42.48 21.27
CA ALA A 141 27.66 41.21 21.59
C ALA A 141 27.37 40.87 23.05
N GLY A 142 26.79 39.72 23.36
CA GLY A 142 26.41 39.39 24.74
C GLY A 142 25.42 38.24 24.84
N THR A 143 24.87 38.02 26.04
CA THR A 143 23.86 36.99 26.27
C THR A 143 22.63 37.52 27.00
N ILE A 144 21.48 36.94 26.69
CA ILE A 144 20.23 37.08 27.41
C ILE A 144 20.00 35.80 28.20
N GLN A 145 19.46 35.91 29.40
CA GLN A 145 19.23 34.83 30.33
C GLN A 145 17.80 34.88 30.81
N LEU A 146 17.06 33.79 30.61
CA LEU A 146 15.69 33.60 31.06
C LEU A 146 15.72 32.92 32.43
N ARG A 147 15.06 33.55 33.41
CA ARG A 147 15.02 33.14 34.82
C ARG A 147 13.59 33.05 35.30
N TRP A 148 13.33 32.19 36.27
CA TRP A 148 11.98 31.93 36.78
C TRP A 148 11.81 32.49 38.19
N ASN A 149 10.74 33.28 38.38
CA ASN A 149 10.28 33.92 39.61
C ASN A 149 11.21 34.96 40.27
N ALA A 150 12.53 34.90 40.07
CA ALA A 150 13.48 35.86 40.65
C ALA A 150 14.67 36.15 39.72
N ALA A 151 15.23 37.36 39.82
CA ALA A 151 16.33 37.83 38.97
C ALA A 151 17.68 37.17 39.30
N ASP A 152 17.84 36.64 40.50
CA ASP A 152 19.03 35.93 40.99
C ASP A 152 18.91 34.40 40.85
N ALA A 153 17.71 33.87 40.58
CA ALA A 153 17.49 32.44 40.32
C ALA A 153 18.28 31.96 39.11
N ALA A 154 18.84 30.75 39.15
CA ALA A 154 19.61 30.19 38.04
C ALA A 154 18.84 30.28 36.71
N PRO A 155 19.48 30.68 35.61
CA PRO A 155 18.81 30.77 34.32
C PRO A 155 18.42 29.37 33.83
N PHE A 156 17.16 29.21 33.43
CA PHE A 156 16.69 27.98 32.79
C PHE A 156 16.99 27.98 31.28
N ALA A 157 17.26 29.15 30.69
CA ALA A 157 17.78 29.28 29.34
C ALA A 157 18.77 30.44 29.24
N THR A 158 19.85 30.27 28.47
CA THR A 158 20.81 31.32 28.14
C THR A 158 20.98 31.38 26.63
N VAL A 159 20.97 32.60 26.12
CA VAL A 159 20.82 32.97 24.72
C VAL A 159 21.97 33.88 24.35
N ALA A 160 22.79 33.52 23.37
CA ALA A 160 23.78 34.45 22.83
C ALA A 160 23.13 35.32 21.75
N ALA A 161 23.30 36.64 21.84
CA ALA A 161 22.94 37.50 20.73
C ALA A 161 23.95 37.30 19.59
N PRO A 162 23.49 37.20 18.33
CA PRO A 162 24.39 37.05 17.22
C PRO A 162 25.24 38.30 17.03
N ALA A 163 26.54 38.09 16.77
CA ALA A 163 27.49 39.18 16.60
C ALA A 163 27.24 39.89 15.25
N GLY A 164 27.00 41.19 15.28
CA GLY A 164 26.84 42.01 14.08
C GLY A 164 26.31 43.42 14.37
N GLU A 165 26.30 44.28 13.35
CA GLU A 165 25.68 45.60 13.42
C GLU A 165 24.18 45.51 13.12
N GLY A 166 23.36 46.27 13.85
CA GLY A 166 21.90 46.32 13.67
C GLY A 166 21.11 45.33 14.54
N TRP A 167 19.78 45.47 14.54
CA TRP A 167 18.86 44.58 15.24
C TRP A 167 18.69 43.27 14.48
N GLN A 168 18.89 42.15 15.16
CA GLN A 168 18.78 40.81 14.62
C GLN A 168 17.79 39.99 15.42
N GLU A 169 16.96 39.21 14.74
CA GLU A 169 16.05 38.28 15.38
C GLU A 169 16.69 36.90 15.49
N THR A 170 16.44 36.22 16.60
CA THR A 170 16.96 34.88 16.83
C THR A 170 15.93 34.07 17.60
N ILE A 171 15.75 32.81 17.21
CA ILE A 171 14.84 31.85 17.83
C ILE A 171 15.68 30.89 18.69
N PHE A 172 15.24 30.68 19.92
CA PHE A 172 15.92 29.82 20.89
C PHE A 172 14.94 28.78 21.42
N HIS A 173 15.25 27.51 21.18
CA HIS A 173 14.47 26.40 21.70
C HIS A 173 14.77 26.18 23.19
N LEU A 174 13.72 26.05 23.99
CA LEU A 174 13.74 25.79 25.42
C LEU A 174 13.76 24.28 25.65
N SER A 175 14.83 23.77 26.22
CA SER A 175 15.00 22.33 26.49
C SER A 175 14.20 21.82 27.70
N ASP A 176 14.01 22.67 28.71
CA ASP A 176 13.32 22.32 29.97
C ASP A 176 12.65 23.57 30.57
N PRO A 177 11.53 24.04 29.96
CA PRO A 177 10.85 25.23 30.45
C PRO A 177 10.15 24.96 31.81
N PRO A 178 10.12 25.95 32.72
CA PRO A 178 9.44 25.83 34.00
C PRO A 178 7.95 25.46 33.85
N GLN A 179 7.47 24.55 34.69
CA GLN A 179 6.08 24.13 34.71
C GLN A 179 5.21 25.05 35.59
N GLY A 180 3.93 25.19 35.21
CA GLY A 180 2.96 25.99 35.94
C GLY A 180 3.03 27.49 35.63
N THR A 181 2.43 28.28 36.51
CA THR A 181 2.29 29.72 36.32
C THR A 181 3.26 30.47 37.24
N GLY A 182 4.03 31.42 36.71
CA GLY A 182 5.04 32.17 37.47
C GLY A 182 5.50 33.43 36.75
N THR A 183 6.54 34.09 37.26
CA THR A 183 7.06 35.34 36.68
C THR A 183 8.30 35.06 35.84
N LEU A 184 8.29 35.43 34.56
CA LEU A 184 9.48 35.35 33.70
C LEU A 184 10.35 36.59 33.92
N VAL A 185 11.62 36.36 34.26
CA VAL A 185 12.62 37.42 34.42
C VAL A 185 13.68 37.28 33.33
N VAL A 186 14.01 38.38 32.67
CA VAL A 186 14.97 38.42 31.57
C VAL A 186 16.15 39.29 31.99
N THR A 187 17.34 38.71 32.00
CA THR A 187 18.59 39.41 32.35
C THR A 187 19.53 39.42 31.15
N SER A 188 20.32 40.47 30.97
CA SER A 188 21.29 40.57 29.88
C SER A 188 22.71 40.76 30.43
N SER A 189 23.70 40.27 29.68
CA SER A 189 25.12 40.42 30.02
C SER A 189 25.97 40.62 28.75
N GLY A 190 27.15 41.21 28.88
CA GLY A 190 28.12 41.33 27.78
C GLY A 190 27.93 42.52 26.83
N GLY A 191 26.82 43.27 26.91
CA GLY A 191 26.56 44.42 26.04
C GLY A 191 25.47 44.21 24.98
N VAL A 192 24.63 43.16 25.14
CA VAL A 192 23.45 42.94 24.32
C VAL A 192 22.28 43.85 24.72
N ASN A 193 21.61 44.41 23.71
CA ASN A 193 20.31 45.08 23.85
C ASN A 193 19.20 44.15 23.37
N LEU A 194 18.07 44.13 24.07
CA LEU A 194 16.85 43.38 23.72
C LEU A 194 15.72 44.38 23.42
N ASP A 195 15.11 44.24 22.25
CA ASP A 195 13.96 45.05 21.81
C ASP A 195 12.64 44.33 22.10
N GLU A 196 12.54 43.07 21.66
CA GLU A 196 11.31 42.28 21.71
C GLU A 196 11.60 40.83 22.11
N LEU A 197 10.69 40.24 22.89
CA LEU A 197 10.73 38.83 23.31
C LEU A 197 9.34 38.21 23.12
N TYR A 198 9.23 37.21 22.24
CA TYR A 198 7.99 36.46 22.01
C TYR A 198 8.16 35.03 22.48
N LEU A 199 7.16 34.52 23.20
CA LEU A 199 7.05 33.11 23.50
C LEU A 199 6.40 32.42 22.30
N ALA A 200 7.09 31.45 21.71
CA ALA A 200 6.68 30.78 20.49
C ALA A 200 6.46 29.29 20.76
N ASP A 201 5.44 28.74 20.09
CA ASP A 201 5.36 27.30 19.92
C ASP A 201 6.45 26.87 18.94
N ASP A 202 7.07 25.72 19.19
CA ASP A 202 8.02 25.06 18.28
C ASP A 202 7.57 23.66 17.86
N LYS A 203 6.36 23.26 18.28
CA LYS A 203 5.73 22.02 17.86
C LYS A 203 4.98 22.27 16.56
N ALA A 204 5.16 21.35 15.63
CA ALA A 204 4.40 21.34 14.41
C ALA A 204 2.95 20.86 14.67
N PRO A 205 1.96 21.36 13.91
CA PRO A 205 0.61 20.84 13.98
C PRO A 205 0.54 19.34 13.68
N GLU A 206 -0.29 18.61 14.41
CA GLU A 206 -0.54 17.20 14.14
C GLU A 206 -1.55 17.08 12.99
N VAL A 207 -1.16 16.44 11.89
CA VAL A 207 -2.03 16.20 10.73
C VAL A 207 -2.55 14.77 10.75
N LYS A 208 -3.87 14.61 10.75
CA LYS A 208 -4.55 13.31 10.69
C LYS A 208 -5.36 13.18 9.41
N LEU A 209 -5.22 12.03 8.75
CA LEU A 209 -5.98 11.67 7.56
C LEU A 209 -6.97 10.55 7.90
N THR A 210 -8.21 10.70 7.46
CA THR A 210 -9.25 9.67 7.55
C THR A 210 -9.81 9.41 6.17
N LEU A 211 -9.73 8.17 5.69
CA LEU A 211 -10.16 7.77 4.36
C LEU A 211 -11.60 7.24 4.40
N ASN A 212 -12.34 7.48 3.33
CA ASN A 212 -13.64 6.86 3.07
C ASN A 212 -13.68 6.35 1.62
N PRO A 213 -13.75 5.02 1.39
CA PRO A 213 -13.78 3.98 2.41
C PRO A 213 -12.46 3.88 3.19
N ALA A 214 -12.53 3.45 4.46
CA ALA A 214 -11.37 3.40 5.35
C ALA A 214 -10.32 2.37 4.91
N THR A 215 -10.76 1.30 4.27
CA THR A 215 -9.91 0.25 3.70
C THR A 215 -10.17 0.11 2.20
N PRO A 216 -9.18 -0.33 1.41
CA PRO A 216 -9.39 -0.72 0.03
C PRO A 216 -10.58 -1.69 -0.11
N ASN A 217 -11.44 -1.46 -1.08
CA ASN A 217 -12.58 -2.33 -1.38
C ASN A 217 -12.29 -3.32 -2.52
N GLY A 218 -11.03 -3.38 -2.98
CA GLY A 218 -10.51 -4.36 -3.93
C GLY A 218 -9.25 -5.06 -3.50
N ASN A 219 -8.79 -5.95 -4.37
CA ASN A 219 -7.67 -6.84 -4.10
C ASN A 219 -6.35 -6.05 -4.10
N SER A 220 -5.32 -6.61 -3.47
CA SER A 220 -3.94 -6.10 -3.47
C SER A 220 -3.82 -4.60 -3.12
N ASN A 221 -4.65 -4.14 -2.17
CA ASN A 221 -4.74 -2.76 -1.67
C ASN A 221 -5.26 -1.70 -2.66
N TRP A 222 -6.01 -2.10 -3.68
CA TRP A 222 -6.65 -1.18 -4.62
C TRP A 222 -8.06 -0.77 -4.20
N TYR A 223 -8.39 0.50 -4.43
CA TYR A 223 -9.76 1.02 -4.36
C TYR A 223 -10.42 0.94 -5.73
N ARG A 224 -11.58 0.30 -5.85
CA ARG A 224 -12.37 0.26 -7.09
C ARG A 224 -13.34 1.43 -7.25
N GLN A 225 -13.14 2.48 -6.47
CA GLN A 225 -13.92 3.71 -6.52
C GLN A 225 -13.07 4.89 -6.04
N PRO A 226 -13.45 6.13 -6.37
CA PRO A 226 -12.81 7.31 -5.79
C PRO A 226 -12.84 7.29 -4.26
N VAL A 227 -11.73 7.72 -3.65
CA VAL A 227 -11.58 7.80 -2.18
C VAL A 227 -11.74 9.24 -1.74
N SER A 228 -12.57 9.45 -0.71
CA SER A 228 -12.70 10.74 -0.05
C SER A 228 -11.79 10.76 1.19
N VAL A 229 -10.89 11.75 1.27
CA VAL A 229 -9.95 11.90 2.38
C VAL A 229 -10.32 13.14 3.19
N THR A 230 -10.65 12.95 4.46
CA THR A 230 -10.81 14.03 5.42
C THR A 230 -9.47 14.29 6.08
N ALA A 231 -8.91 15.48 5.86
CA ALA A 231 -7.72 15.95 6.54
C ALA A 231 -8.11 16.90 7.67
N THR A 232 -7.64 16.59 8.87
CA THR A 232 -7.78 17.47 10.04
C THR A 232 -6.40 17.77 10.58
N ALA A 233 -6.18 18.99 11.03
CA ALA A 233 -4.96 19.34 11.74
C ALA A 233 -5.32 20.03 13.06
N THR A 234 -4.58 19.68 14.11
CA THR A 234 -4.76 20.26 15.44
C THR A 234 -3.43 20.80 15.93
N ASP A 235 -3.49 21.99 16.51
CA ASP A 235 -2.37 22.60 17.20
C ASP A 235 -2.84 23.08 18.58
N ALA A 236 -1.93 23.12 19.55
CA ALA A 236 -2.23 23.62 20.89
C ALA A 236 -2.52 25.13 20.88
N ASP A 237 -2.02 25.84 19.87
CA ASP A 237 -2.05 27.30 19.81
C ASP A 237 -3.18 27.86 18.92
N GLY A 238 -3.90 27.01 18.18
CA GLY A 238 -5.06 27.39 17.37
C GLY A 238 -5.35 26.43 16.21
N ALA A 239 -6.23 26.84 15.30
CA ALA A 239 -6.50 26.09 14.08
C ALA A 239 -5.41 26.42 13.03
N PRO A 240 -4.57 25.45 12.62
CA PRO A 240 -3.56 25.67 11.61
C PRO A 240 -4.18 25.80 10.22
N THR A 241 -3.43 26.40 9.29
CA THR A 241 -3.78 26.37 7.86
C THR A 241 -3.47 24.98 7.30
N VAL A 242 -4.36 24.40 6.49
CA VAL A 242 -4.18 23.06 5.93
C VAL A 242 -4.27 23.10 4.41
N GLU A 243 -3.28 22.50 3.75
CA GLU A 243 -3.21 22.42 2.30
C GLU A 243 -2.79 21.02 1.86
N TYR A 244 -3.10 20.65 0.61
CA TYR A 244 -2.71 19.38 0.04
C TYR A 244 -2.16 19.50 -1.38
N THR A 245 -1.44 18.47 -1.81
CA THR A 245 -1.07 18.24 -3.20
C THR A 245 -1.21 16.75 -3.54
N LEU A 246 -1.47 16.45 -4.80
CA LEU A 246 -1.55 15.09 -5.34
C LEU A 246 -0.39 14.86 -6.30
N ASN A 247 0.22 13.68 -6.23
CA ASN A 247 1.25 13.19 -7.16
C ASN A 247 2.44 14.15 -7.32
N ALA A 248 2.88 14.73 -6.21
CA ALA A 248 3.96 15.73 -6.16
C ALA A 248 3.70 16.95 -7.07
N GLY A 249 2.44 17.36 -7.21
CA GLY A 249 2.06 18.58 -7.92
C GLY A 249 2.74 19.82 -7.34
N ALA A 250 3.18 20.72 -8.21
CA ALA A 250 3.91 21.94 -7.83
C ALA A 250 3.07 22.96 -7.04
N THR A 251 1.75 22.83 -7.04
CA THR A 251 0.80 23.75 -6.39
C THR A 251 0.11 23.08 -5.21
N TRP A 252 0.12 23.76 -4.07
CA TRP A 252 -0.63 23.38 -2.87
C TRP A 252 -2.03 23.99 -2.92
N THR A 253 -3.04 23.20 -2.56
CA THR A 253 -4.44 23.59 -2.57
C THR A 253 -4.99 23.64 -1.15
N PRO A 254 -5.66 24.71 -0.71
CA PRO A 254 -6.29 24.78 0.60
C PRO A 254 -7.35 23.69 0.80
N VAL A 255 -7.37 23.07 1.98
CA VAL A 255 -8.37 22.08 2.37
C VAL A 255 -9.63 22.79 2.87
N ASN A 256 -10.67 22.83 2.03
CA ASN A 256 -11.97 23.43 2.35
C ASN A 256 -13.10 22.40 2.54
N GLY A 257 -12.75 21.12 2.61
CA GLY A 257 -13.66 19.98 2.65
C GLY A 257 -12.92 18.67 2.33
N PRO A 258 -13.62 17.54 2.19
CA PRO A 258 -13.00 16.27 1.84
C PRO A 258 -12.28 16.33 0.48
N ILE A 259 -11.07 15.76 0.43
CA ILE A 259 -10.23 15.66 -0.77
C ILE A 259 -10.62 14.40 -1.53
N THR A 260 -11.03 14.52 -2.79
CA THR A 260 -11.38 13.35 -3.62
C THR A 260 -10.15 12.89 -4.42
N VAL A 261 -9.73 11.65 -4.20
CA VAL A 261 -8.69 10.97 -4.97
C VAL A 261 -9.36 9.94 -5.88
N GLY A 262 -9.44 10.23 -7.17
CA GLY A 262 -10.17 9.39 -8.14
C GLY A 262 -9.48 9.18 -9.48
N ALA A 263 -8.24 9.66 -9.65
CA ALA A 263 -7.47 9.36 -10.84
C ALA A 263 -7.01 7.89 -10.80
N GLU A 264 -7.12 7.18 -11.92
CA GLU A 264 -6.68 5.79 -12.03
C GLU A 264 -5.17 5.67 -11.79
N GLY A 265 -4.77 4.57 -11.16
CA GLY A 265 -3.38 4.26 -10.81
C GLY A 265 -3.01 4.64 -9.38
N ALA A 266 -1.70 4.60 -9.11
CA ALA A 266 -1.14 4.97 -7.82
C ALA A 266 -1.16 6.49 -7.62
N ASN A 267 -1.81 6.95 -6.55
CA ASN A 267 -1.85 8.35 -6.17
C ASN A 267 -1.10 8.59 -4.86
N ALA A 268 -0.25 9.61 -4.84
CA ALA A 268 0.41 10.10 -3.63
C ALA A 268 -0.29 11.37 -3.15
N LEU A 269 -0.99 11.29 -2.01
CA LEU A 269 -1.53 12.44 -1.31
C LEU A 269 -0.52 12.92 -0.28
N LEU A 270 -0.17 14.21 -0.36
CA LEU A 270 0.60 14.90 0.66
C LEU A 270 -0.26 16.03 1.21
N VAL A 271 -0.45 16.04 2.53
CA VAL A 271 -1.14 17.11 3.26
C VAL A 271 -0.14 17.75 4.20
N ARG A 272 -0.14 19.08 4.24
CA ARG A 272 0.64 19.84 5.22
C ARG A 272 -0.26 20.76 6.00
N ALA A 273 0.13 21.05 7.23
CA ALA A 273 -0.47 22.10 8.03
C ALA A 273 0.60 23.02 8.59
N ALA A 274 0.33 24.32 8.62
CA ALA A 274 1.23 25.33 9.18
C ALA A 274 0.50 26.16 10.24
N ASP A 275 1.15 26.33 11.39
CA ASP A 275 0.69 27.22 12.46
C ASP A 275 1.00 28.70 12.14
N ARG A 276 0.69 29.60 13.07
CA ARG A 276 1.00 31.04 12.93
C ARG A 276 2.47 31.40 13.12
N TRP A 277 3.27 30.47 13.65
CA TRP A 277 4.70 30.65 13.93
C TRP A 277 5.60 30.10 12.81
N GLY A 278 5.01 29.40 11.84
CA GLY A 278 5.68 28.81 10.70
C GLY A 278 6.10 27.36 10.91
N ASN A 279 5.72 26.71 12.02
CA ASN A 279 5.94 25.29 12.22
C ASN A 279 5.02 24.50 11.29
N ALA A 280 5.56 23.47 10.63
CA ALA A 280 4.84 22.71 9.62
C ALA A 280 4.78 21.22 9.96
N GLY A 281 3.58 20.66 9.99
CA GLY A 281 3.33 19.23 10.09
C GLY A 281 2.90 18.65 8.74
N GLU A 282 3.21 17.38 8.48
CA GLU A 282 2.85 16.69 7.24
C GLU A 282 2.25 15.31 7.51
N ALA A 283 1.30 14.91 6.65
CA ALA A 283 0.83 13.55 6.54
C ALA A 283 0.87 13.09 5.07
N ARG A 284 1.23 11.83 4.86
CA ARG A 284 1.32 11.21 3.53
C ARG A 284 0.41 10.01 3.47
N GLN A 285 -0.28 9.85 2.34
CA GLN A 285 -1.08 8.68 2.06
C GLN A 285 -0.88 8.24 0.62
N SER A 286 -0.57 6.96 0.42
CA SER A 286 -0.64 6.34 -0.91
C SER A 286 -2.02 5.73 -1.10
N ILE A 287 -2.66 6.01 -2.23
CA ILE A 287 -4.00 5.57 -2.58
C ILE A 287 -3.98 5.09 -4.03
N SER A 288 -4.08 3.79 -4.24
CA SER A 288 -4.18 3.19 -5.56
C SER A 288 -5.64 3.02 -5.95
N VAL A 289 -6.08 3.63 -7.05
CA VAL A 289 -7.45 3.58 -7.53
C VAL A 289 -7.50 2.88 -8.88
N ASP A 290 -8.36 1.88 -9.02
CA ASP A 290 -8.59 1.19 -10.29
C ASP A 290 -10.07 0.84 -10.43
N THR A 291 -10.78 1.64 -11.23
CA THR A 291 -12.22 1.45 -11.48
C THR A 291 -12.53 0.74 -12.81
N LYS A 292 -11.50 0.25 -13.51
CA LYS A 292 -11.61 -0.14 -14.93
C LYS A 292 -11.27 -1.61 -15.14
N ALA A 293 -12.28 -2.39 -15.50
CA ALA A 293 -12.06 -3.77 -15.95
C ALA A 293 -11.15 -3.84 -17.19
N PRO A 294 -10.44 -4.97 -17.38
CA PRO A 294 -9.62 -5.19 -18.55
C PRO A 294 -10.41 -5.07 -19.87
N THR A 295 -9.70 -4.66 -20.92
CA THR A 295 -10.25 -4.52 -22.27
C THR A 295 -9.74 -5.64 -23.18
N LEU A 296 -10.58 -6.13 -24.09
CA LEU A 296 -10.26 -7.24 -25.02
C LEU A 296 -10.51 -6.88 -26.47
N SER A 297 -9.71 -7.47 -27.36
CA SER A 297 -9.90 -7.38 -28.81
C SER A 297 -9.40 -8.63 -29.55
N TRP A 298 -9.86 -8.78 -30.80
CA TRP A 298 -9.52 -9.88 -31.70
C TRP A 298 -9.12 -9.31 -33.06
N SER A 299 -7.83 -9.05 -33.26
CA SER A 299 -7.31 -8.52 -34.54
C SER A 299 -7.57 -9.43 -35.74
N GLN A 300 -7.80 -10.71 -35.49
CA GLN A 300 -8.06 -11.75 -36.49
C GLN A 300 -9.49 -11.72 -37.04
N ILE A 301 -10.43 -11.08 -36.33
CA ILE A 301 -11.81 -10.92 -36.79
C ILE A 301 -11.89 -9.62 -37.59
N GLN A 302 -12.04 -9.72 -38.90
CA GLN A 302 -12.11 -8.59 -39.81
C GLN A 302 -13.51 -8.48 -40.40
N ASN A 303 -14.17 -7.33 -40.20
CA ASN A 303 -15.56 -7.11 -40.64
C ASN A 303 -16.51 -8.25 -40.21
N GLY A 304 -16.33 -8.75 -38.98
CA GLY A 304 -17.10 -9.86 -38.41
C GLY A 304 -16.80 -11.24 -38.99
N ASN A 305 -15.75 -11.40 -39.80
CA ASN A 305 -15.36 -12.65 -40.44
C ASN A 305 -13.94 -13.06 -40.04
N VAL A 306 -13.69 -14.36 -40.01
CA VAL A 306 -12.37 -14.95 -39.77
C VAL A 306 -12.25 -16.27 -40.56
N GLY A 307 -11.05 -16.60 -41.04
CA GLY A 307 -10.79 -17.81 -41.83
C GLY A 307 -10.71 -19.08 -40.98
N LEU A 308 -11.18 -20.21 -41.52
CA LEU A 308 -11.24 -21.52 -40.86
C LEU A 308 -9.85 -22.03 -40.41
N SER A 309 -8.78 -21.64 -41.11
CA SER A 309 -7.42 -22.08 -40.80
C SER A 309 -6.75 -21.31 -39.65
N VAL A 310 -7.39 -20.23 -39.16
CA VAL A 310 -6.87 -19.33 -38.13
C VAL A 310 -7.07 -19.90 -36.72
N SER A 311 -6.11 -19.63 -35.83
CA SER A 311 -6.22 -19.89 -34.39
C SER A 311 -6.55 -18.59 -33.67
N LEU A 312 -7.78 -18.41 -33.21
CA LEU A 312 -8.27 -17.19 -32.59
C LEU A 312 -7.64 -16.96 -31.20
N VAL A 313 -7.00 -15.82 -31.02
CA VAL A 313 -6.31 -15.41 -29.78
C VAL A 313 -6.80 -14.01 -29.38
N PRO A 314 -7.50 -13.85 -28.25
CA PRO A 314 -7.82 -12.54 -27.73
C PRO A 314 -6.56 -11.84 -27.23
N THR A 315 -6.41 -10.56 -27.56
CA THR A 315 -5.48 -9.67 -26.88
C THR A 315 -6.22 -8.95 -25.76
N TYR A 316 -5.58 -8.80 -24.61
CA TYR A 316 -6.17 -8.19 -23.42
C TYR A 316 -5.19 -7.22 -22.77
N THR A 317 -5.71 -6.12 -22.25
CA THR A 317 -4.93 -5.06 -21.61
C THR A 317 -5.65 -4.53 -20.39
N ASP A 318 -4.89 -4.31 -19.33
CA ASP A 318 -5.31 -3.52 -18.18
C ASP A 318 -5.20 -2.04 -18.54
N PRO A 319 -6.30 -1.27 -18.61
CA PRO A 319 -6.26 0.15 -18.93
C PRO A 319 -5.72 1.01 -17.78
N THR A 320 -5.65 0.48 -16.55
CA THR A 320 -5.21 1.23 -15.38
C THR A 320 -3.68 1.19 -15.24
N PRO A 321 -3.01 2.36 -15.15
CA PRO A 321 -1.56 2.39 -14.96
C PRO A 321 -1.14 1.83 -13.59
N GLY A 322 -0.24 0.84 -13.59
CA GLY A 322 0.38 0.31 -12.38
C GLY A 322 -0.39 -0.82 -11.67
N SER A 323 -1.63 -1.11 -12.05
CA SER A 323 -2.38 -2.30 -11.60
C SER A 323 -1.81 -3.58 -12.23
N GLY A 324 -1.33 -3.50 -13.48
CA GLY A 324 -0.28 -4.38 -14.01
C GLY A 324 -0.64 -5.87 -14.21
N GLY A 325 -1.91 -6.27 -14.14
CA GLY A 325 -2.23 -7.71 -14.12
C GLY A 325 -3.62 -8.09 -14.61
N ALA A 326 -3.94 -7.72 -15.85
CA ALA A 326 -5.06 -8.34 -16.56
C ALA A 326 -4.77 -9.82 -16.85
N ALA A 327 -5.74 -10.70 -16.58
CA ALA A 327 -5.66 -12.13 -16.83
C ALA A 327 -6.98 -12.69 -17.35
N ILE A 328 -6.91 -13.80 -18.08
CA ILE A 328 -8.10 -14.49 -18.62
C ILE A 328 -8.59 -15.54 -17.62
N GLN A 329 -9.75 -15.28 -17.03
CA GLN A 329 -10.40 -16.16 -16.07
C GLN A 329 -10.99 -17.40 -16.72
N ARG A 330 -11.85 -17.17 -17.70
CA ARG A 330 -12.73 -18.20 -18.25
C ARG A 330 -12.96 -17.91 -19.72
N MET A 331 -13.06 -18.98 -20.50
CA MET A 331 -13.39 -18.88 -21.91
C MET A 331 -14.55 -19.81 -22.24
N LYS A 332 -15.43 -19.35 -23.12
CA LYS A 332 -16.50 -20.15 -23.70
C LYS A 332 -16.57 -19.94 -25.21
N VAL A 333 -16.76 -21.03 -25.94
CA VAL A 333 -17.09 -21.01 -27.36
C VAL A 333 -18.49 -21.60 -27.53
N ASP A 334 -19.39 -20.84 -28.14
CA ASP A 334 -20.81 -21.21 -28.30
C ASP A 334 -21.48 -21.66 -26.99
N GLY A 335 -21.16 -20.93 -25.91
CA GLY A 335 -21.66 -21.18 -24.56
C GLY A 335 -20.99 -22.36 -23.83
N LYS A 336 -20.13 -23.13 -24.50
CA LYS A 336 -19.40 -24.26 -23.90
C LYS A 336 -18.05 -23.81 -23.37
N TRP A 337 -17.71 -24.22 -22.15
CA TRP A 337 -16.42 -23.92 -21.55
C TRP A 337 -15.27 -24.53 -22.35
N VAL A 338 -14.18 -23.77 -22.46
CA VAL A 338 -12.91 -24.21 -23.02
C VAL A 338 -11.78 -23.71 -22.14
N TYR A 339 -10.66 -24.44 -22.09
CA TYR A 339 -9.45 -23.98 -21.43
C TYR A 339 -8.99 -22.64 -22.04
N PRO A 340 -8.50 -21.68 -21.24
CA PRO A 340 -8.02 -20.39 -21.74
C PRO A 340 -6.79 -20.49 -22.66
N LYS A 341 -7.02 -20.84 -23.92
CA LYS A 341 -6.01 -21.08 -24.97
C LYS A 341 -6.43 -20.47 -26.29
N ALA A 342 -5.51 -20.43 -27.24
CA ALA A 342 -5.84 -20.15 -28.64
C ALA A 342 -6.92 -21.13 -29.14
N VAL A 343 -8.02 -20.61 -29.69
CA VAL A 343 -9.11 -21.42 -30.23
C VAL A 343 -8.85 -21.68 -31.70
N ASN A 344 -8.52 -22.92 -32.04
CA ASN A 344 -8.41 -23.34 -33.43
C ASN A 344 -9.79 -23.37 -34.09
N LEU A 345 -10.02 -22.51 -35.09
CA LEU A 345 -11.36 -22.37 -35.67
C LEU A 345 -11.81 -23.60 -36.48
N TRP A 346 -10.87 -24.42 -36.93
CA TRP A 346 -11.17 -25.70 -37.56
C TRP A 346 -11.78 -26.72 -36.58
N GLU A 347 -11.60 -26.56 -35.27
CA GLU A 347 -12.20 -27.44 -34.25
C GLU A 347 -13.71 -27.18 -34.09
N ILE A 348 -14.15 -25.94 -34.35
CA ILE A 348 -15.56 -25.54 -34.26
C ILE A 348 -16.27 -25.49 -35.63
N GLY A 349 -15.49 -25.41 -36.71
CA GLY A 349 -15.96 -25.48 -38.09
C GLY A 349 -16.45 -24.14 -38.65
N PRO A 350 -16.86 -24.11 -39.94
CA PRO A 350 -17.47 -22.92 -40.54
C PRO A 350 -18.86 -22.65 -39.97
N GLY A 351 -19.24 -21.39 -39.84
CA GLY A 351 -20.53 -21.00 -39.28
C GLY A 351 -20.48 -19.71 -38.49
N VAL A 352 -21.57 -19.42 -37.79
CA VAL A 352 -21.67 -18.30 -36.85
C VAL A 352 -21.29 -18.82 -35.48
N HIS A 353 -20.34 -18.15 -34.83
CA HIS A 353 -19.81 -18.55 -33.52
C HIS A 353 -19.74 -17.37 -32.57
N THR A 354 -19.73 -17.71 -31.28
CA THR A 354 -19.48 -16.77 -30.19
C THR A 354 -18.25 -17.20 -29.42
N HIS A 355 -17.41 -16.24 -29.06
CA HIS A 355 -16.29 -16.43 -28.16
C HIS A 355 -16.42 -15.45 -26.99
N ALA A 356 -16.83 -15.96 -25.84
CA ALA A 356 -16.98 -15.20 -24.61
C ALA A 356 -15.75 -15.41 -23.73
N VAL A 357 -15.10 -14.32 -23.37
CA VAL A 357 -13.87 -14.33 -22.58
C VAL A 357 -14.08 -13.44 -21.36
N THR A 358 -13.98 -14.03 -20.18
CA THR A 358 -14.00 -13.32 -18.90
C THR A 358 -12.57 -13.01 -18.49
N SER A 359 -12.30 -11.75 -18.19
CA SER A 359 -10.99 -11.29 -17.72
C SER A 359 -11.12 -10.51 -16.42
N SER A 360 -10.08 -10.51 -15.60
CA SER A 360 -9.98 -9.68 -14.41
C SER A 360 -8.61 -9.01 -14.29
N ASP A 361 -8.52 -7.97 -13.49
CA ASP A 361 -7.26 -7.32 -13.11
C ASP A 361 -6.87 -7.60 -11.65
N VAL A 362 -5.76 -6.98 -11.22
CA VAL A 362 -5.21 -7.07 -9.87
C VAL A 362 -6.10 -6.41 -8.81
N ALA A 363 -6.88 -5.38 -9.17
CA ALA A 363 -7.82 -4.74 -8.25
C ALA A 363 -9.12 -5.56 -8.05
N GLY A 364 -9.30 -6.59 -8.88
CA GLY A 364 -10.45 -7.48 -8.91
C GLY A 364 -11.58 -6.99 -9.81
N ASN A 365 -11.41 -5.93 -10.61
CA ASN A 365 -12.42 -5.60 -11.63
C ASN A 365 -12.44 -6.70 -12.69
N ASN A 366 -13.62 -7.01 -13.20
CA ASN A 366 -13.77 -8.01 -14.23
C ASN A 366 -14.89 -7.68 -15.23
N ALA A 367 -14.79 -8.30 -16.40
CA ALA A 367 -15.79 -8.21 -17.44
C ALA A 367 -15.77 -9.45 -18.33
N THR A 368 -16.92 -9.78 -18.90
CA THR A 368 -17.04 -10.76 -19.97
C THR A 368 -17.19 -10.02 -21.30
N THR A 369 -16.22 -10.20 -22.19
CA THR A 369 -16.30 -9.70 -23.57
C THR A 369 -16.67 -10.84 -24.50
N THR A 370 -17.77 -10.70 -25.23
CA THR A 370 -18.26 -11.70 -26.19
C THR A 370 -18.10 -11.18 -27.62
N ALA A 371 -17.30 -11.87 -28.43
CA ALA A 371 -17.20 -11.64 -29.86
C ALA A 371 -18.13 -12.61 -30.61
N THR A 372 -19.03 -12.07 -31.42
CA THR A 372 -19.84 -12.83 -32.39
C THR A 372 -19.27 -12.64 -33.78
N PHE A 373 -18.89 -13.75 -34.43
CA PHE A 373 -18.21 -13.73 -35.73
C PHE A 373 -18.63 -14.89 -36.62
N VAL A 374 -18.31 -14.78 -37.91
CA VAL A 374 -18.50 -15.83 -38.90
C VAL A 374 -17.14 -16.46 -39.21
N VAL A 375 -17.02 -17.76 -38.95
CA VAL A 375 -15.95 -18.57 -39.49
C VAL A 375 -16.30 -18.88 -40.94
N SER A 376 -15.48 -18.37 -41.85
CA SER A 376 -15.58 -18.60 -43.28
C SER A 376 -14.39 -19.42 -43.76
N THR A 377 -14.52 -19.99 -44.95
CA THR A 377 -13.44 -20.78 -45.54
C THR A 377 -13.19 -20.34 -46.98
N SER A 378 -11.96 -20.55 -47.42
CA SER A 378 -11.49 -20.38 -48.78
C SER A 378 -10.74 -21.63 -49.23
N PHE A 379 -10.38 -21.70 -50.51
CA PHE A 379 -9.45 -22.74 -50.99
C PHE A 379 -8.09 -22.65 -50.28
N ALA A 380 -7.64 -21.44 -49.95
CA ALA A 380 -6.40 -21.23 -49.19
C ALA A 380 -6.51 -21.79 -47.76
N ASP A 381 -7.65 -21.60 -47.09
CA ASP A 381 -7.88 -22.18 -45.75
C ASP A 381 -7.83 -23.71 -45.77
N ILE A 382 -8.52 -24.34 -46.73
CA ILE A 382 -8.54 -25.81 -46.83
C ILE A 382 -7.12 -26.34 -47.14
N SER A 383 -6.38 -25.68 -48.03
CA SER A 383 -4.98 -26.02 -48.33
C SER A 383 -4.07 -25.87 -47.10
N ALA A 384 -4.25 -24.80 -46.32
CA ALA A 384 -3.51 -24.56 -45.08
C ALA A 384 -3.82 -25.63 -44.02
N LEU A 385 -5.07 -26.09 -43.92
CA LEU A 385 -5.45 -27.19 -43.04
C LEU A 385 -4.85 -28.53 -43.49
N ILE A 386 -4.85 -28.85 -44.80
CA ILE A 386 -4.17 -30.05 -45.31
C ILE A 386 -2.69 -30.01 -44.91
N THR A 387 -2.03 -28.86 -45.09
CA THR A 387 -0.62 -28.67 -44.69
C THR A 387 -0.44 -28.90 -43.19
N ARG A 388 -1.25 -28.25 -42.36
CA ARG A 388 -1.23 -28.40 -40.89
C ARG A 388 -1.38 -29.87 -40.47
N PHE A 389 -2.37 -30.57 -41.03
CA PHE A 389 -2.65 -31.97 -40.68
C PHE A 389 -1.62 -32.95 -41.24
N THR A 390 -0.91 -32.58 -42.29
CA THR A 390 0.26 -33.34 -42.77
C THR A 390 1.43 -33.19 -41.80
N THR A 391 1.70 -31.96 -41.35
CA THR A 391 2.78 -31.67 -40.40
C THR A 391 2.55 -32.35 -39.04
N SER A 392 1.30 -32.44 -38.57
CA SER A 392 0.97 -33.15 -37.32
C SER A 392 0.91 -34.67 -37.47
N GLY A 393 1.13 -35.22 -38.67
CA GLY A 393 1.08 -36.66 -38.94
C GLY A 393 -0.34 -37.25 -39.00
N VAL A 394 -1.38 -36.41 -39.02
CA VAL A 394 -2.77 -36.83 -39.21
C VAL A 394 -3.03 -37.28 -40.65
N LEU A 395 -2.39 -36.62 -41.61
CA LEU A 395 -2.36 -37.00 -43.02
C LEU A 395 -0.96 -37.43 -43.45
N THR A 396 -0.87 -38.46 -44.29
CA THR A 396 0.36 -38.78 -45.00
C THR A 396 0.60 -37.82 -46.17
N ALA A 397 1.85 -37.70 -46.62
CA ALA A 397 2.21 -36.87 -47.78
C ALA A 397 1.46 -37.26 -49.07
N GLY A 398 1.21 -38.54 -49.28
CA GLY A 398 0.45 -39.05 -50.43
C GLY A 398 -1.03 -38.66 -50.39
N GLU A 399 -1.65 -38.72 -49.20
CA GLU A 399 -3.03 -38.29 -48.99
C GLU A 399 -3.16 -36.78 -49.16
N ALA A 400 -2.23 -36.02 -48.60
CA ALA A 400 -2.17 -34.57 -48.75
C ALA A 400 -2.03 -34.15 -50.22
N THR A 401 -1.18 -34.84 -50.99
CA THR A 401 -1.02 -34.61 -52.43
C THR A 401 -2.34 -34.85 -53.16
N THR A 402 -3.01 -35.97 -52.87
CA THR A 402 -4.29 -36.34 -53.50
C THR A 402 -5.37 -35.29 -53.21
N LEU A 403 -5.50 -34.87 -51.95
CA LEU A 403 -6.48 -33.86 -51.54
C LEU A 403 -6.19 -32.51 -52.19
N ASN A 404 -4.93 -32.07 -52.21
CA ASN A 404 -4.54 -30.81 -52.87
C ASN A 404 -4.78 -30.83 -54.38
N THR A 405 -4.59 -31.96 -55.07
CA THR A 405 -4.92 -32.07 -56.50
C THR A 405 -6.41 -31.82 -56.75
N ILE A 406 -7.30 -32.47 -55.99
CA ILE A 406 -8.75 -32.29 -56.15
C ILE A 406 -9.16 -30.85 -55.81
N LEU A 407 -8.57 -30.27 -54.76
CA LEU A 407 -8.82 -28.89 -54.36
C LEU A 407 -8.38 -27.89 -55.44
N ALA A 408 -7.24 -28.11 -56.08
CA ALA A 408 -6.74 -27.28 -57.18
C ALA A 408 -7.63 -27.36 -58.43
N GLU A 409 -8.17 -28.55 -58.75
CA GLU A 409 -9.14 -28.70 -59.83
C GLU A 409 -10.45 -27.95 -59.54
N ALA A 410 -10.91 -27.98 -58.29
CA ALA A 410 -12.08 -27.23 -57.85
C ALA A 410 -11.86 -25.71 -57.94
N GLN A 411 -10.71 -25.21 -57.48
CA GLN A 411 -10.31 -23.80 -57.60
C GLN A 411 -10.28 -23.37 -59.07
N LYS A 412 -9.61 -24.15 -59.92
CA LYS A 412 -9.55 -23.87 -61.37
C LYS A 412 -10.93 -23.81 -62.00
N ALA A 413 -11.86 -24.69 -61.62
CA ALA A 413 -13.22 -24.64 -62.11
C ALA A 413 -13.96 -23.37 -61.64
N ALA A 414 -13.77 -22.97 -60.37
CA ALA A 414 -14.36 -21.75 -59.81
C ALA A 414 -13.83 -20.48 -60.52
N ASP A 415 -12.51 -20.38 -60.73
CA ASP A 415 -11.86 -19.25 -61.40
C ASP A 415 -12.34 -19.08 -62.85
N ASN A 416 -12.70 -20.19 -63.51
CA ASN A 416 -13.28 -20.19 -64.86
C ASN A 416 -14.81 -19.96 -64.86
N GLY A 417 -15.42 -19.59 -63.73
CA GLY A 417 -16.87 -19.36 -63.60
C GLY A 417 -17.72 -20.63 -63.64
N LYS A 418 -17.11 -21.83 -63.61
CA LYS A 418 -17.81 -23.13 -63.72
C LYS A 418 -18.25 -23.62 -62.33
N ILE A 419 -19.15 -22.87 -61.68
CA ILE A 419 -19.54 -23.09 -60.28
C ILE A 419 -20.08 -24.51 -60.02
N THR A 420 -20.91 -25.07 -60.91
CA THR A 420 -21.41 -26.45 -60.76
C THR A 420 -20.28 -27.48 -60.78
N GLN A 421 -19.27 -27.30 -61.64
CA GLN A 421 -18.11 -28.18 -61.70
C GLN A 421 -17.23 -28.05 -60.46
N ALA A 422 -17.00 -26.81 -59.99
CA ALA A 422 -16.26 -26.55 -58.76
C ALA A 422 -16.91 -27.22 -57.55
N ARG A 423 -18.24 -27.11 -57.41
CA ARG A 423 -19.01 -27.76 -56.35
C ARG A 423 -18.97 -29.28 -56.43
N ALA A 424 -19.05 -29.86 -57.63
CA ALA A 424 -18.90 -31.30 -57.81
C ALA A 424 -17.49 -31.80 -57.40
N LYS A 425 -16.44 -31.01 -57.68
CA LYS A 425 -15.07 -31.31 -57.24
C LYS A 425 -14.89 -31.16 -55.73
N LEU A 426 -15.53 -30.18 -55.09
CA LEU A 426 -15.54 -30.06 -53.62
C LEU A 426 -16.30 -31.21 -52.94
N ALA A 427 -17.40 -31.70 -53.55
CA ALA A 427 -18.07 -32.90 -53.07
C ALA A 427 -17.18 -34.16 -53.20
N LEU A 428 -16.45 -34.28 -54.31
CA LEU A 428 -15.45 -35.34 -54.48
C LEU A 428 -14.31 -35.22 -53.46
N PHE A 429 -13.86 -34.00 -53.17
CA PHE A 429 -12.87 -33.74 -52.13
C PHE A 429 -13.36 -34.24 -50.77
N ALA A 430 -14.57 -33.87 -50.35
CA ALA A 430 -15.17 -34.32 -49.09
C ALA A 430 -15.29 -35.86 -49.01
N LEU A 431 -15.71 -36.51 -50.09
CA LEU A 431 -15.73 -37.97 -50.17
C LEU A 431 -14.32 -38.56 -50.04
N LYS A 432 -13.32 -37.93 -50.68
CA LYS A 432 -11.93 -38.42 -50.62
C LYS A 432 -11.33 -38.26 -49.24
N VAL A 433 -11.61 -37.16 -48.53
CA VAL A 433 -11.26 -36.97 -47.12
C VAL A 433 -11.74 -38.16 -46.29
N TRP A 434 -13.00 -38.58 -46.48
CA TRP A 434 -13.56 -39.72 -45.76
C TRP A 434 -12.81 -41.04 -46.03
N LEU A 435 -12.41 -41.27 -47.29
CA LEU A 435 -11.68 -42.48 -47.68
C LEU A 435 -10.25 -42.52 -47.15
N VAL A 436 -9.55 -41.37 -47.11
CA VAL A 436 -8.14 -41.30 -46.69
C VAL A 436 -7.96 -41.15 -45.19
N THR A 437 -8.98 -40.67 -44.47
CA THR A 437 -8.91 -40.55 -42.99
C THR A 437 -9.55 -41.74 -42.28
N SER A 438 -9.87 -42.82 -42.99
CA SER A 438 -10.90 -43.83 -42.69
C SER A 438 -10.80 -44.57 -41.34
N SER A 439 -9.68 -44.52 -40.61
CA SER A 439 -9.53 -45.19 -39.31
C SER A 439 -9.81 -44.35 -38.07
N LYS A 440 -10.11 -43.05 -38.19
CA LYS A 440 -10.32 -42.16 -37.03
C LYS A 440 -11.39 -41.09 -37.30
N GLU A 441 -12.51 -41.11 -36.57
CA GLU A 441 -13.46 -39.98 -36.53
C GLU A 441 -12.81 -38.78 -35.82
N THR A 442 -11.89 -38.11 -36.50
CA THR A 442 -11.16 -36.99 -35.92
C THR A 442 -11.81 -35.64 -36.21
N VAL A 443 -11.54 -34.67 -35.36
CA VAL A 443 -11.96 -33.28 -35.53
C VAL A 443 -11.41 -32.71 -36.84
N GLU A 444 -10.22 -33.12 -37.25
CA GLU A 444 -9.55 -32.75 -38.51
C GLU A 444 -10.31 -33.22 -39.75
N ARG A 445 -10.84 -34.45 -39.75
CA ARG A 445 -11.72 -34.95 -40.82
C ARG A 445 -12.95 -34.06 -40.95
N THR A 446 -13.59 -33.76 -39.82
CA THR A 446 -14.78 -32.93 -39.77
C THR A 446 -14.49 -31.52 -40.30
N ALA A 447 -13.33 -30.95 -39.96
CA ALA A 447 -12.89 -29.64 -40.43
C ALA A 447 -12.76 -29.57 -41.97
N LEU A 448 -12.04 -30.52 -42.59
CA LEU A 448 -11.84 -30.53 -44.04
C LEU A 448 -13.15 -30.76 -44.81
N THR A 449 -13.99 -31.68 -44.33
CA THR A 449 -15.29 -31.97 -44.95
C THR A 449 -16.24 -30.78 -44.86
N LYS A 450 -16.46 -30.24 -43.65
CA LYS A 450 -17.35 -29.08 -43.47
C LYS A 450 -16.80 -27.83 -44.17
N GLY A 451 -15.47 -27.66 -44.22
CA GLY A 451 -14.83 -26.60 -45.00
C GLY A 451 -15.15 -26.69 -46.49
N ALA A 452 -15.04 -27.88 -47.09
CA ALA A 452 -15.37 -28.06 -48.51
C ALA A 452 -16.86 -27.82 -48.81
N GLU A 453 -17.76 -28.25 -47.92
CA GLU A 453 -19.19 -28.00 -48.03
C GLU A 453 -19.55 -26.51 -47.93
N ASP A 454 -18.98 -25.80 -46.95
CA ASP A 454 -19.19 -24.36 -46.77
C ASP A 454 -18.65 -23.57 -47.97
N LEU A 455 -17.45 -23.91 -48.45
CA LEU A 455 -16.89 -23.31 -49.66
C LEU A 455 -17.81 -23.50 -50.87
N GLY A 456 -18.36 -24.71 -51.03
CA GLY A 456 -19.28 -25.04 -52.11
C GLY A 456 -20.57 -24.21 -52.08
N LYS A 457 -21.08 -23.84 -50.90
CA LYS A 457 -22.22 -22.92 -50.74
C LYS A 457 -21.80 -21.49 -51.09
N ARG A 458 -20.66 -21.02 -50.60
CA ARG A 458 -20.17 -19.66 -50.85
C ARG A 458 -19.93 -19.36 -52.31
N LEU A 459 -19.50 -20.36 -53.10
CA LEU A 459 -19.36 -20.23 -54.55
C LEU A 459 -20.69 -19.90 -55.28
N THR A 460 -21.84 -20.09 -54.64
CA THR A 460 -23.15 -19.68 -55.19
C THR A 460 -23.59 -18.28 -54.74
N GLY A 461 -22.72 -17.52 -54.06
CA GLY A 461 -23.04 -16.23 -53.45
C GLY A 461 -23.73 -16.33 -52.10
N TRP A 462 -23.86 -17.53 -51.52
CA TRP A 462 -24.43 -17.70 -50.20
C TRP A 462 -23.48 -17.19 -49.11
N THR A 463 -24.02 -16.45 -48.15
CA THR A 463 -23.30 -16.04 -46.93
C THR A 463 -24.19 -16.27 -45.71
N PRO A 464 -23.62 -16.64 -44.54
CA PRO A 464 -24.40 -16.74 -43.31
C PRO A 464 -24.95 -15.36 -42.90
N THR A 465 -26.26 -15.29 -42.62
CA THR A 465 -26.87 -14.09 -42.04
C THR A 465 -26.64 -14.07 -40.53
N ALA A 466 -25.82 -13.16 -40.04
CA ALA A 466 -25.58 -12.99 -38.60
C ALA A 466 -25.29 -11.53 -38.23
N LYS A 467 -25.78 -11.11 -37.06
CA LYS A 467 -25.35 -9.85 -36.43
C LYS A 467 -24.04 -10.12 -35.70
N THR A 468 -22.93 -9.74 -36.33
CA THR A 468 -21.59 -9.83 -35.76
C THR A 468 -21.28 -8.59 -34.91
N GLY A 469 -20.27 -8.69 -34.04
CA GLY A 469 -19.85 -7.58 -33.19
C GLY A 469 -19.28 -8.05 -31.86
N VAL A 470 -18.87 -7.08 -31.04
CA VAL A 470 -18.35 -7.31 -29.70
C VAL A 470 -19.30 -6.69 -28.69
N VAL A 471 -19.64 -7.46 -27.65
CA VAL A 471 -20.45 -6.99 -26.52
C VAL A 471 -19.64 -7.18 -25.25
N VAL A 472 -19.51 -6.12 -24.45
CA VAL A 472 -18.88 -6.16 -23.13
C VAL A 472 -19.99 -6.17 -22.09
N LYS A 473 -19.95 -7.17 -21.20
CA LYS A 473 -20.85 -7.27 -20.05
C LYS A 473 -19.99 -7.14 -18.78
N PRO A 474 -20.23 -6.12 -17.94
CA PRO A 474 -19.64 -6.07 -16.60
C PRO A 474 -19.98 -7.34 -15.82
N GLU A 475 -19.05 -7.83 -15.02
CA GLU A 475 -19.31 -8.92 -14.08
C GLU A 475 -19.13 -8.41 -12.64
N GLU A 476 -19.59 -9.22 -11.68
CA GLU A 476 -19.33 -8.95 -10.27
C GLU A 476 -17.84 -9.16 -9.98
N PRO A 477 -17.16 -8.24 -9.30
CA PRO A 477 -15.73 -8.30 -9.11
C PRO A 477 -15.32 -9.57 -8.34
N ILE A 478 -14.16 -10.13 -8.70
CA ILE A 478 -13.60 -11.30 -8.01
C ILE A 478 -12.78 -10.78 -6.85
N LEU A 479 -13.33 -10.88 -5.65
CA LEU A 479 -12.73 -10.33 -4.44
C LEU A 479 -12.30 -11.42 -3.50
N ARG A 480 -11.06 -11.28 -3.02
CA ARG A 480 -10.56 -12.10 -1.94
C ARG A 480 -11.16 -11.64 -0.63
N VAL A 481 -11.92 -12.53 0.00
CA VAL A 481 -12.42 -12.30 1.36
C VAL A 481 -11.39 -12.85 2.33
N VAL A 482 -10.71 -11.96 3.05
CA VAL A 482 -9.72 -12.35 4.05
C VAL A 482 -10.44 -12.65 5.36
N VAL A 483 -10.55 -13.93 5.70
CA VAL A 483 -11.06 -14.40 7.00
C VAL A 483 -9.90 -14.94 7.80
N ASN A 484 -9.67 -14.36 8.98
CA ASN A 484 -8.59 -14.80 9.86
C ASN A 484 -9.00 -16.04 10.67
N PRO A 485 -8.05 -16.94 10.96
CA PRO A 485 -8.24 -18.03 11.89
C PRO A 485 -8.50 -17.48 13.29
N VAL A 486 -9.16 -18.29 14.11
CA VAL A 486 -9.60 -17.91 15.45
C VAL A 486 -8.58 -18.40 16.47
N ALA A 487 -8.26 -17.54 17.45
CA ALA A 487 -7.44 -17.89 18.61
C ALA A 487 -8.19 -18.83 19.57
N ASP A 488 -7.47 -19.57 20.40
CA ASP A 488 -8.05 -20.47 21.41
C ASP A 488 -9.15 -21.39 20.82
N PHE A 489 -8.87 -21.95 19.65
CA PHE A 489 -9.82 -22.75 18.90
C PHE A 489 -10.06 -24.10 19.60
N ASP A 490 -11.26 -24.26 20.17
CA ASP A 490 -11.73 -25.48 20.84
C ASP A 490 -13.08 -25.91 20.25
N VAL A 491 -13.16 -27.17 19.84
CA VAL A 491 -14.35 -27.82 19.28
C VAL A 491 -14.91 -28.77 20.34
N PRO A 492 -16.05 -28.43 20.96
CA PRO A 492 -16.65 -29.26 22.00
C PRO A 492 -16.88 -30.71 21.54
N GLY A 493 -16.25 -31.64 22.27
CA GLY A 493 -16.33 -33.07 21.99
C GLY A 493 -15.49 -33.52 20.79
N ALA A 494 -14.40 -32.81 20.46
CA ALA A 494 -13.44 -33.23 19.45
C ALA A 494 -12.94 -34.66 19.72
N GLY A 495 -12.93 -35.49 18.67
CA GLY A 495 -12.44 -36.86 18.74
C GLY A 495 -10.92 -36.97 18.69
N TYR A 496 -10.26 -35.97 18.10
CA TYR A 496 -8.82 -35.91 17.87
C TYR A 496 -8.37 -34.46 17.58
N LYS A 497 -7.05 -34.25 17.54
CA LYS A 497 -6.44 -32.95 17.23
C LYS A 497 -5.61 -32.99 15.94
N VAL A 498 -5.58 -31.86 15.24
CA VAL A 498 -4.76 -31.61 14.05
C VAL A 498 -3.81 -30.43 14.34
N LEU A 499 -2.56 -30.54 13.89
CA LEU A 499 -1.60 -29.44 13.95
C LEU A 499 -1.37 -28.88 12.55
N VAL A 500 -1.57 -27.58 12.35
CA VAL A 500 -1.19 -26.89 11.11
C VAL A 500 0.16 -26.19 11.31
N LEU A 501 1.19 -26.69 10.63
CA LEU A 501 2.52 -26.07 10.54
C LEU A 501 2.54 -25.14 9.32
N ALA A 502 2.76 -23.85 9.55
CA ALA A 502 2.80 -22.82 8.51
C ALA A 502 4.02 -21.89 8.64
N ARG A 503 5.08 -22.37 9.29
CA ARG A 503 6.37 -21.66 9.39
C ARG A 503 7.04 -21.62 8.02
N THR A 504 7.32 -20.40 7.54
CA THR A 504 7.89 -20.15 6.21
C THR A 504 9.12 -19.23 6.33
N PRO A 505 10.33 -19.80 6.54
CA PRO A 505 11.56 -19.02 6.64
C PRO A 505 11.99 -18.30 5.35
N SER A 506 11.39 -18.63 4.20
CA SER A 506 11.69 -18.03 2.89
C SER A 506 10.44 -17.36 2.29
N PHE A 507 9.99 -17.75 1.09
CA PHE A 507 8.77 -17.20 0.49
C PHE A 507 7.54 -17.63 1.28
N ARG A 508 6.60 -16.72 1.49
CA ARG A 508 5.35 -17.00 2.20
C ARG A 508 4.18 -16.85 1.25
N HIS A 509 3.55 -17.97 0.95
CA HIS A 509 2.38 -18.00 0.10
C HIS A 509 1.22 -17.25 0.74
N GLU A 510 0.53 -16.47 -0.09
CA GLU A 510 -0.57 -15.67 0.35
C GLU A 510 -1.73 -16.54 0.81
N HIS A 511 -1.97 -17.77 0.36
CA HIS A 511 -3.16 -18.52 0.80
C HIS A 511 -3.12 -19.07 2.24
N ILE A 512 -1.94 -19.17 2.87
CA ILE A 512 -1.73 -19.92 4.13
C ILE A 512 -2.79 -19.64 5.22
N VAL A 513 -3.07 -18.38 5.52
CA VAL A 513 -4.07 -18.02 6.55
C VAL A 513 -5.50 -18.37 6.12
N ASP A 514 -5.81 -18.41 4.83
CA ASP A 514 -7.11 -18.90 4.35
C ASP A 514 -7.20 -20.41 4.53
N THR A 515 -6.10 -21.14 4.28
CA THR A 515 -6.01 -22.59 4.51
C THR A 515 -6.12 -22.94 5.99
N GLN A 516 -5.49 -22.17 6.89
CA GLN A 516 -5.66 -22.30 8.34
C GLN A 516 -7.13 -22.12 8.77
N THR A 517 -7.78 -21.05 8.29
CA THR A 517 -9.21 -20.80 8.55
C THR A 517 -10.09 -21.93 8.01
N MET A 518 -9.80 -22.42 6.81
CA MET A 518 -10.51 -23.52 6.17
C MET A 518 -10.41 -24.81 7.01
N ILE A 519 -9.22 -25.18 7.48
CA ILE A 519 -9.01 -26.37 8.32
C ILE A 519 -9.73 -26.23 9.68
N GLN A 520 -9.71 -25.05 10.30
CA GLN A 520 -10.52 -24.78 11.49
C GLN A 520 -12.03 -24.94 11.21
N ASN A 521 -12.52 -24.45 10.08
CA ASN A 521 -13.93 -24.63 9.70
C ASN A 521 -14.28 -26.11 9.46
N LEU A 522 -13.38 -26.87 8.83
CA LEU A 522 -13.52 -28.32 8.71
C LEU A 522 -13.56 -29.00 10.08
N GLY A 523 -12.72 -28.59 11.03
CA GLY A 523 -12.69 -29.11 12.40
C GLY A 523 -14.00 -28.90 13.15
N LYS A 524 -14.55 -27.67 13.07
CA LYS A 524 -15.90 -27.35 13.61
C LYS A 524 -16.98 -28.24 13.02
N ALA A 525 -16.94 -28.47 11.70
CA ALA A 525 -17.93 -29.27 10.99
C ALA A 525 -17.79 -30.77 11.26
N ASN A 526 -16.58 -31.27 11.53
CA ASN A 526 -16.27 -32.70 11.56
C ASN A 526 -15.71 -33.21 12.92
N LYS A 527 -15.75 -32.38 13.96
CA LYS A 527 -15.41 -32.76 15.35
C LYS A 527 -13.94 -33.11 15.58
N PHE A 528 -13.03 -32.26 15.09
CA PHE A 528 -11.63 -32.27 15.48
C PHE A 528 -11.12 -30.86 15.82
N ASP A 529 -10.16 -30.80 16.74
CA ASP A 529 -9.50 -29.56 17.12
C ASP A 529 -8.32 -29.24 16.21
N VAL A 530 -7.97 -27.96 16.15
CA VAL A 530 -6.91 -27.46 15.28
C VAL A 530 -6.03 -26.49 16.05
N ASP A 531 -4.77 -26.88 16.28
CA ASP A 531 -3.73 -25.97 16.72
C ASP A 531 -2.93 -25.46 15.53
N VAL A 532 -2.47 -24.21 15.59
CA VAL A 532 -1.65 -23.60 14.53
C VAL A 532 -0.26 -23.27 15.08
N TRP A 533 0.78 -23.71 14.39
CA TRP A 533 2.15 -23.27 14.60
C TRP A 533 2.61 -22.43 13.41
N ASP A 534 2.51 -21.10 13.56
CA ASP A 534 2.85 -20.12 12.54
C ASP A 534 3.53 -18.91 13.18
N PRO A 535 4.84 -18.99 13.46
CA PRO A 535 5.59 -17.85 14.01
C PRO A 535 5.73 -16.69 13.02
N ASN A 536 5.37 -16.90 11.74
CA ASN A 536 5.36 -15.89 10.69
C ASN A 536 3.96 -15.26 10.52
N LEU A 537 2.99 -15.58 11.39
CA LEU A 537 1.65 -15.03 11.31
C LEU A 537 1.69 -13.50 11.48
N GLY A 538 1.27 -12.79 10.43
CA GLY A 538 1.28 -11.32 10.40
C GLY A 538 2.43 -10.66 9.66
N SER A 539 3.47 -11.39 9.27
CA SER A 539 4.56 -10.82 8.45
C SER A 539 4.25 -10.83 6.94
N GLY A 540 3.00 -11.14 6.56
CA GLY A 540 2.56 -11.25 5.17
C GLY A 540 1.77 -10.01 4.68
N PRO A 541 1.77 -9.70 3.38
CA PRO A 541 1.00 -8.60 2.81
C PRO A 541 -0.50 -8.74 3.12
N GLY A 542 -1.13 -7.68 3.62
CA GLY A 542 -2.59 -7.58 3.76
C GLY A 542 -3.22 -8.35 4.93
N ARG A 543 -2.43 -8.84 5.91
CA ARG A 543 -2.94 -9.71 6.99
C ARG A 543 -2.80 -9.08 8.37
N GLN A 544 -3.88 -9.19 9.15
CA GLN A 544 -3.89 -8.87 10.57
C GLN A 544 -3.49 -10.12 11.34
N THR A 545 -2.57 -10.00 12.30
CA THR A 545 -2.27 -11.07 13.27
C THR A 545 -3.36 -11.07 14.34
N PRO A 546 -4.29 -12.02 14.40
CA PRO A 546 -5.08 -12.16 15.60
C PRO A 546 -4.14 -12.73 16.66
N THR A 547 -3.87 -11.95 17.71
CA THR A 547 -3.12 -12.40 18.87
C THR A 547 -3.75 -13.70 19.40
N GLY A 548 -2.93 -14.73 19.66
CA GLY A 548 -3.38 -15.99 20.24
C GLY A 548 -3.72 -17.12 19.25
N VAL A 549 -3.57 -16.92 17.94
CA VAL A 549 -3.74 -18.02 16.96
C VAL A 549 -2.57 -18.99 16.96
N SER A 550 -1.34 -18.47 16.81
CA SER A 550 -0.15 -19.34 16.82
C SER A 550 0.18 -19.78 18.24
N LEU A 551 0.53 -21.06 18.40
CA LEU A 551 1.16 -21.58 19.61
C LEU A 551 2.37 -20.71 20.00
N THR A 552 2.69 -20.64 21.30
CA THR A 552 3.75 -19.78 21.83
C THR A 552 5.14 -20.43 21.80
N ALA A 553 5.20 -21.74 21.57
CA ALA A 553 6.43 -22.52 21.47
C ALA A 553 6.27 -23.61 20.41
N SER A 554 7.39 -24.07 19.86
CA SER A 554 7.37 -25.11 18.82
C SER A 554 6.85 -26.44 19.38
N PRO A 555 5.80 -27.03 18.77
CA PRO A 555 5.29 -28.35 19.15
C PRO A 555 6.22 -29.50 18.73
N PHE A 556 7.28 -29.20 17.96
CA PHE A 556 8.27 -30.16 17.48
C PHE A 556 9.46 -30.35 18.45
N THR A 557 9.38 -29.80 19.67
CA THR A 557 10.44 -29.91 20.68
C THR A 557 10.44 -31.26 21.40
N SER A 558 9.32 -31.99 21.41
CA SER A 558 9.23 -33.32 22.01
C SER A 558 8.23 -34.22 21.28
N LEU A 559 8.48 -35.53 21.31
CA LEU A 559 7.57 -36.51 20.73
C LEU A 559 6.23 -36.56 21.47
N GLU A 560 6.23 -36.40 22.80
CA GLU A 560 5.02 -36.38 23.63
C GLU A 560 4.06 -35.27 23.20
N THR A 561 4.59 -34.07 22.93
CA THR A 561 3.78 -32.95 22.42
C THR A 561 3.22 -33.26 21.05
N LEU A 562 4.00 -33.86 20.15
CA LEU A 562 3.56 -34.11 18.77
C LEU A 562 2.55 -35.27 18.68
N GLN A 563 2.66 -36.26 19.57
CA GLN A 563 1.76 -37.43 19.63
C GLN A 563 0.32 -37.10 20.09
N GLN A 564 0.05 -35.88 20.55
CA GLN A 564 -1.33 -35.44 20.83
C GLN A 564 -2.12 -35.16 19.54
N TYR A 565 -1.45 -35.06 18.40
CA TYR A 565 -2.06 -34.78 17.10
C TYR A 565 -2.12 -36.04 16.24
N ASP A 566 -3.30 -36.34 15.71
CA ASP A 566 -3.50 -37.47 14.80
C ASP A 566 -2.87 -37.18 13.44
N THR A 567 -2.87 -35.91 13.02
CA THR A 567 -2.33 -35.44 11.75
C THR A 567 -1.59 -34.10 11.90
N VAL A 568 -0.42 -34.00 11.26
CA VAL A 568 0.34 -32.74 11.09
C VAL A 568 0.23 -32.29 9.63
N VAL A 569 -0.35 -31.11 9.41
CA VAL A 569 -0.52 -30.47 8.10
C VAL A 569 0.62 -29.48 7.86
N PHE A 570 1.41 -29.70 6.81
CA PHE A 570 2.43 -28.79 6.30
C PHE A 570 1.76 -27.88 5.26
N ASP A 571 1.41 -26.68 5.69
CA ASP A 571 0.71 -25.69 4.86
C ASP A 571 1.73 -24.78 4.16
N SER A 572 2.12 -25.16 2.93
CA SER A 572 3.03 -24.39 2.08
C SER A 572 4.33 -23.95 2.77
N THR A 573 4.97 -24.89 3.47
CA THR A 573 6.17 -24.65 4.30
C THR A 573 7.44 -24.48 3.45
N VAL A 574 7.62 -23.30 2.83
CA VAL A 574 8.79 -23.04 1.98
C VAL A 574 10.07 -22.95 2.80
N GLY A 575 11.09 -23.69 2.36
CA GLY A 575 12.42 -23.75 2.92
C GLY A 575 13.54 -23.62 1.88
N ARG A 576 14.75 -23.34 2.36
CA ARG A 576 15.98 -23.36 1.57
C ARG A 576 17.03 -24.17 2.33
N THR A 577 18.06 -24.64 1.63
CA THR A 577 19.10 -25.51 2.19
C THR A 577 19.79 -24.98 3.45
N ASN A 578 19.79 -23.66 3.67
CA ASN A 578 20.37 -23.01 4.84
C ASN A 578 19.33 -22.41 5.82
N ASN A 579 18.03 -22.57 5.54
CA ASN A 579 16.95 -22.00 6.35
C ASN A 579 15.66 -22.79 6.11
N GLU A 580 15.46 -23.85 6.91
CA GLU A 580 14.36 -24.81 6.77
C GLU A 580 13.25 -24.56 7.81
N PRO A 581 11.98 -24.92 7.53
CA PRO A 581 10.87 -24.70 8.45
C PRO A 581 11.02 -25.42 9.81
N LEU A 582 11.75 -26.54 9.84
CA LEU A 582 12.07 -27.30 11.05
C LEU A 582 13.60 -27.41 11.19
N SER A 583 14.13 -27.20 12.40
CA SER A 583 15.54 -27.47 12.71
C SER A 583 15.86 -28.97 12.63
N THR A 584 17.13 -29.36 12.60
CA THR A 584 17.52 -30.78 12.58
C THR A 584 16.99 -31.56 13.79
N GLU A 585 16.90 -30.92 14.96
CA GLU A 585 16.32 -31.54 16.17
C GLU A 585 14.80 -31.72 16.04
N GLU A 586 14.10 -30.72 15.49
CA GLU A 586 12.65 -30.77 15.22
C GLU A 586 12.34 -31.84 14.15
N GLN A 587 13.18 -31.95 13.12
CA GLN A 587 13.10 -33.00 12.09
C GLN A 587 13.16 -34.40 12.72
N ALA A 588 14.11 -34.66 13.62
CA ALA A 588 14.24 -35.95 14.31
C ALA A 588 13.03 -36.27 15.23
N VAL A 589 12.33 -35.26 15.76
CA VAL A 589 11.06 -35.46 16.47
C VAL A 589 9.94 -35.86 15.50
N PHE A 590 9.87 -35.21 14.34
CA PHE A 590 8.90 -35.54 13.30
C PHE A 590 9.10 -36.95 12.72
N GLU A 591 10.34 -37.40 12.47
CA GLU A 591 10.62 -38.78 12.03
C GLU A 591 10.04 -39.79 13.03
N ARG A 592 10.29 -39.60 14.33
CA ARG A 592 9.77 -40.47 15.38
C ARG A 592 8.26 -40.45 15.50
N TYR A 593 7.63 -39.32 15.21
CA TYR A 593 6.17 -39.20 15.16
C TYR A 593 5.58 -40.05 14.02
N ILE A 594 6.16 -39.98 12.82
CA ILE A 594 5.75 -40.81 11.68
C ILE A 594 6.03 -42.29 11.96
N GLN A 595 7.20 -42.64 12.52
CA GLN A 595 7.52 -44.00 12.99
C GLN A 595 6.55 -44.53 14.06
N GLY A 596 5.93 -43.62 14.83
CA GLY A 596 4.87 -43.94 15.78
C GLY A 596 3.48 -44.13 15.17
N GLY A 597 3.31 -44.00 13.85
CA GLY A 597 2.03 -44.16 13.14
C GLY A 597 1.25 -42.87 12.90
N GLY A 598 1.88 -41.71 13.13
CA GLY A 598 1.29 -40.39 12.91
C GLY A 598 0.90 -40.10 11.45
N GLY A 599 -0.04 -39.17 11.26
CA GLY A 599 -0.48 -38.71 9.96
C GLY A 599 0.25 -37.44 9.49
N SER A 600 0.50 -37.31 8.19
CA SER A 600 1.02 -36.08 7.60
C SER A 600 0.31 -35.70 6.30
N VAL A 601 -0.02 -34.42 6.18
CA VAL A 601 -0.59 -33.82 4.95
C VAL A 601 0.32 -32.70 4.48
N GLY A 602 0.87 -32.81 3.27
CA GLY A 602 1.63 -31.74 2.63
C GLY A 602 0.79 -31.01 1.59
N ILE A 603 0.72 -29.68 1.69
CA ILE A 603 -0.03 -28.83 0.76
C ILE A 603 0.96 -27.97 -0.03
N HIS A 604 0.82 -27.99 -1.36
CA HIS A 604 1.50 -27.12 -2.32
C HIS A 604 3.01 -26.99 -2.05
N ALA A 605 3.44 -25.89 -1.44
CA ALA A 605 4.84 -25.60 -1.20
C ALA A 605 5.48 -26.39 -0.05
N ALA A 606 4.76 -27.34 0.55
CA ALA A 606 5.34 -28.38 1.40
C ALA A 606 6.42 -29.21 0.70
N SER A 607 6.46 -29.22 -0.65
CA SER A 607 7.53 -29.82 -1.44
C SER A 607 8.69 -28.85 -1.78
N ASP A 608 8.53 -27.54 -1.54
CA ASP A 608 9.54 -26.49 -1.79
C ASP A 608 10.39 -26.21 -0.54
N GLY A 609 11.04 -27.25 -0.01
CA GLY A 609 11.89 -27.15 1.16
C GLY A 609 12.49 -28.50 1.54
N PHE A 610 13.16 -28.52 2.68
CA PHE A 610 13.76 -29.73 3.27
C PHE A 610 14.70 -30.47 2.32
N TYR A 611 15.45 -29.73 1.51
CA TYR A 611 16.28 -30.29 0.45
C TYR A 611 17.50 -31.07 0.98
N ASN A 612 17.91 -30.78 2.20
CA ASN A 612 19.02 -31.46 2.90
C ASN A 612 18.54 -32.60 3.81
N TRP A 613 17.27 -32.99 3.73
CA TRP A 613 16.66 -34.04 4.54
C TRP A 613 16.17 -35.19 3.65
N PRO A 614 17.05 -36.16 3.28
CA PRO A 614 16.71 -37.23 2.35
C PRO A 614 15.48 -38.03 2.76
N TRP A 615 15.30 -38.28 4.06
CA TRP A 615 14.15 -39.00 4.60
C TRP A 615 12.81 -38.31 4.26
N TYR A 616 12.75 -36.98 4.29
CA TYR A 616 11.55 -36.23 3.88
C TYR A 616 11.32 -36.32 2.36
N GLY A 617 12.39 -36.32 1.57
CA GLY A 617 12.31 -36.56 0.13
C GLY A 617 11.74 -37.92 -0.22
N GLU A 618 12.23 -38.97 0.45
CA GLU A 618 11.72 -40.34 0.31
C GLU A 618 10.24 -40.42 0.72
N MET A 619 9.84 -39.72 1.79
CA MET A 619 8.43 -39.59 2.20
C MET A 619 7.55 -39.00 1.09
N LEU A 620 8.07 -38.05 0.30
CA LEU A 620 7.41 -37.46 -0.86
C LEU A 620 7.52 -38.31 -2.15
N GLY A 621 8.23 -39.44 -2.15
CA GLY A 621 8.53 -40.22 -3.35
C GLY A 621 9.57 -39.55 -4.27
N GLY A 622 10.45 -38.72 -3.70
CA GLY A 622 11.46 -37.95 -4.43
C GLY A 622 10.95 -36.66 -5.10
N ALA A 623 9.65 -36.36 -4.98
CA ALA A 623 8.98 -35.25 -5.65
C ALA A 623 9.17 -33.90 -4.94
N TRP A 624 10.41 -33.49 -4.68
CA TRP A 624 10.72 -32.12 -4.32
C TRP A 624 10.37 -31.15 -5.45
N PHE A 625 10.02 -29.92 -5.10
CA PHE A 625 9.78 -28.85 -6.05
C PHE A 625 10.98 -28.64 -7.01
N ASN A 626 10.69 -28.44 -8.29
CA ASN A 626 11.66 -28.15 -9.34
C ASN A 626 11.31 -26.90 -10.17
N GLY A 627 10.12 -26.35 -9.98
CA GLY A 627 9.63 -25.17 -10.68
C GLY A 627 8.14 -25.23 -10.97
N HIS A 628 7.59 -24.15 -11.49
CA HIS A 628 6.24 -24.05 -12.04
C HIS A 628 6.29 -23.12 -13.26
N GLY A 629 5.16 -22.92 -13.95
CA GLY A 629 5.06 -21.93 -15.04
C GLY A 629 5.40 -20.51 -14.54
N GLY A 630 6.06 -19.69 -15.37
CA GLY A 630 6.50 -18.35 -14.95
C GLY A 630 5.36 -17.33 -14.76
N ASN A 631 5.69 -16.24 -14.07
CA ASN A 631 4.92 -15.56 -13.03
C ASN A 631 4.45 -14.13 -13.36
N GLN A 632 3.98 -13.83 -14.59
CA GLN A 632 3.65 -12.42 -14.91
C GLN A 632 2.20 -12.12 -15.31
N ARG A 633 1.31 -13.09 -15.53
CA ARG A 633 -0.09 -12.81 -15.97
C ARG A 633 -1.09 -13.95 -15.67
N GLY A 634 -0.81 -14.75 -14.63
CA GLY A 634 -1.70 -15.83 -14.20
C GLY A 634 -3.07 -15.32 -13.77
N ILE A 635 -3.98 -16.25 -13.58
CA ILE A 635 -5.40 -15.97 -13.49
C ILE A 635 -5.75 -15.13 -12.25
N GLN A 636 -5.02 -15.19 -11.15
CA GLN A 636 -5.38 -14.44 -9.95
C GLN A 636 -4.31 -13.42 -9.54
N PRO A 637 -4.69 -12.30 -8.90
CA PRO A 637 -3.75 -11.26 -8.48
C PRO A 637 -2.68 -11.79 -7.52
N ASP A 638 -3.10 -12.63 -6.57
CA ASP A 638 -2.26 -13.20 -5.52
C ASP A 638 -1.72 -14.60 -5.90
N CYS A 639 -2.07 -15.10 -7.08
CA CYS A 639 -1.52 -16.32 -7.66
C CYS A 639 -1.23 -16.07 -9.14
N MET A 640 -0.16 -15.31 -9.39
CA MET A 640 0.23 -14.79 -10.71
C MET A 640 0.71 -15.87 -11.70
N SER A 641 0.68 -17.14 -11.29
CA SER A 641 0.99 -18.31 -12.12
C SER A 641 -0.18 -19.29 -12.20
N CYS A 642 -1.34 -18.98 -11.59
CA CYS A 642 -2.49 -19.86 -11.58
C CYS A 642 -3.05 -20.04 -12.99
N VAL A 643 -3.32 -21.29 -13.38
CA VAL A 643 -3.89 -21.66 -14.67
C VAL A 643 -4.89 -22.80 -14.53
N TRP A 644 -5.84 -22.89 -15.46
CA TRP A 644 -6.76 -24.03 -15.53
C TRP A 644 -6.06 -25.26 -16.09
N THR A 645 -6.12 -26.37 -15.37
CA THR A 645 -5.69 -27.69 -15.85
C THR A 645 -6.82 -28.71 -15.80
N GLU A 646 -6.81 -29.63 -16.74
CA GLU A 646 -7.52 -30.89 -16.59
C GLU A 646 -6.79 -31.73 -15.56
N THR A 647 -7.56 -32.36 -14.69
CA THR A 647 -7.11 -33.25 -13.63
C THR A 647 -7.80 -34.59 -13.83
N VAL A 648 -7.04 -35.67 -13.75
CA VAL A 648 -7.50 -37.06 -13.89
C VAL A 648 -7.55 -37.69 -12.52
N ASN A 649 -8.72 -38.23 -12.14
CA ASN A 649 -8.87 -39.05 -10.95
C ASN A 649 -8.49 -40.50 -11.25
N GLU A 650 -7.30 -40.90 -10.80
CA GLU A 650 -6.74 -42.23 -11.07
C GLU A 650 -7.31 -43.32 -10.15
N ASN A 651 -7.82 -42.96 -8.97
CA ASN A 651 -8.36 -43.93 -8.02
C ASN A 651 -9.63 -43.44 -7.33
N LYS A 652 -10.74 -43.48 -8.07
CA LYS A 652 -12.09 -43.09 -7.61
C LYS A 652 -12.60 -43.84 -6.37
N SER A 653 -11.95 -44.95 -5.98
CA SER A 653 -12.33 -45.74 -4.81
C SER A 653 -11.63 -45.29 -3.53
N ASN A 654 -10.52 -44.56 -3.63
CA ASN A 654 -9.81 -44.04 -2.47
C ASN A 654 -10.70 -43.00 -1.74
N PRO A 655 -10.81 -43.07 -0.39
CA PRO A 655 -11.65 -42.14 0.39
C PRO A 655 -11.40 -40.65 0.13
N ILE A 656 -10.15 -40.25 -0.12
CA ILE A 656 -9.73 -38.85 -0.30
C ILE A 656 -10.36 -38.23 -1.56
N VAL A 657 -10.47 -39.00 -2.64
CA VAL A 657 -10.96 -38.53 -3.96
C VAL A 657 -12.29 -39.17 -4.35
N LYS A 658 -12.98 -39.77 -3.38
CA LYS A 658 -14.26 -40.45 -3.59
C LYS A 658 -15.35 -39.43 -3.94
N GLY A 659 -16.12 -39.71 -4.99
CA GLY A 659 -17.21 -38.86 -5.45
C GLY A 659 -16.79 -37.74 -6.42
N MET A 660 -15.49 -37.60 -6.69
CA MET A 660 -14.99 -36.71 -7.75
C MET A 660 -15.21 -37.34 -9.14
N PRO A 661 -15.42 -36.52 -10.19
CA PRO A 661 -15.48 -37.00 -11.57
C PRO A 661 -14.22 -37.74 -12.03
N ALA A 662 -14.32 -38.46 -13.15
CA ALA A 662 -13.16 -39.10 -13.78
C ALA A 662 -12.11 -38.10 -14.23
N THR A 663 -12.59 -37.00 -14.81
CA THR A 663 -11.79 -35.85 -15.21
C THR A 663 -12.53 -34.59 -14.80
N PHE A 664 -11.79 -33.60 -14.34
CA PHE A 664 -12.34 -32.33 -13.91
C PHE A 664 -11.30 -31.23 -14.02
N SER A 665 -11.74 -29.98 -13.96
CA SER A 665 -10.83 -28.82 -14.06
C SER A 665 -10.42 -28.34 -12.68
N MET A 666 -9.14 -28.07 -12.49
CA MET A 666 -8.58 -27.38 -11.33
C MET A 666 -7.94 -26.07 -11.77
N LEU A 667 -8.04 -25.03 -10.96
CA LEU A 667 -7.38 -23.75 -11.17
C LEU A 667 -6.34 -23.54 -10.08
N ASP A 668 -5.06 -23.56 -10.45
CA ASP A 668 -3.98 -23.34 -9.49
C ASP A 668 -2.60 -23.08 -10.14
N GLU A 669 -1.59 -22.77 -9.32
CA GLU A 669 -0.19 -22.80 -9.72
C GLU A 669 0.32 -24.25 -9.75
N LEU A 670 0.75 -24.71 -10.93
CA LEU A 670 1.05 -26.12 -11.18
C LEU A 670 2.55 -26.41 -11.05
N TYR A 671 2.91 -27.17 -10.03
CA TYR A 671 4.30 -27.58 -9.73
C TYR A 671 4.80 -28.73 -10.60
N ASN A 672 6.05 -28.59 -11.04
CA ASN A 672 6.92 -29.66 -11.53
C ASN A 672 7.85 -30.12 -10.42
N TYR A 673 8.24 -31.39 -10.47
CA TYR A 673 9.00 -32.05 -9.44
C TYR A 673 10.38 -32.49 -9.94
N LYS A 674 11.33 -32.69 -9.01
CA LYS A 674 12.70 -33.15 -9.34
C LYS A 674 12.70 -34.60 -9.82
N ALA A 675 11.75 -35.39 -9.32
CA ALA A 675 11.49 -36.75 -9.76
C ALA A 675 9.98 -36.98 -9.89
N ASN A 676 9.59 -37.89 -10.78
CA ASN A 676 8.23 -38.39 -10.83
C ASN A 676 8.03 -39.39 -9.68
N PRO A 677 7.07 -39.14 -8.75
CA PRO A 677 6.90 -39.99 -7.58
C PRO A 677 6.24 -41.33 -7.89
N ARG A 678 5.70 -41.51 -9.10
CA ARG A 678 5.03 -42.75 -9.50
C ARG A 678 5.96 -43.95 -9.36
N GLY A 679 5.44 -44.99 -8.71
CA GLY A 679 6.21 -46.20 -8.36
C GLY A 679 6.62 -46.23 -6.90
N GLU A 680 6.87 -45.07 -6.28
CA GLU A 680 7.20 -44.93 -4.86
C GLU A 680 5.96 -44.61 -4.00
N VAL A 681 4.94 -44.03 -4.61
CA VAL A 681 3.70 -43.61 -3.93
C VAL A 681 2.44 -44.13 -4.64
N HIS A 682 1.30 -44.08 -3.94
CA HIS A 682 -0.01 -44.34 -4.51
C HIS A 682 -0.59 -43.04 -5.10
N THR A 683 -0.48 -42.86 -6.41
CA THR A 683 -1.02 -41.69 -7.13
C THR A 683 -2.56 -41.67 -7.07
N LEU A 684 -3.13 -40.50 -6.76
CA LEU A 684 -4.57 -40.25 -6.71
C LEU A 684 -5.02 -39.34 -7.85
N LEU A 685 -4.28 -38.25 -8.09
CA LEU A 685 -4.56 -37.30 -9.15
C LEU A 685 -3.32 -37.06 -10.02
N SER A 686 -3.54 -36.90 -11.32
CA SER A 686 -2.55 -36.37 -12.28
C SER A 686 -3.13 -35.22 -13.07
N ILE A 687 -2.28 -34.33 -13.57
CA ILE A 687 -2.69 -33.20 -14.40
C ILE A 687 -2.29 -33.39 -15.86
N THR A 688 -3.11 -32.89 -16.79
CA THR A 688 -2.87 -33.01 -18.23
C THR A 688 -2.15 -31.76 -18.76
N GLU A 689 -0.84 -31.84 -19.02
CA GLU A 689 -0.07 -30.67 -19.48
C GLU A 689 -0.62 -30.00 -20.75
N SER A 690 -1.17 -30.78 -21.68
CA SER A 690 -1.76 -30.25 -22.91
C SER A 690 -3.02 -29.41 -22.69
N SER A 691 -3.62 -29.39 -21.48
CA SER A 691 -4.77 -28.52 -21.18
C SER A 691 -4.37 -27.11 -20.76
N TYR A 692 -3.12 -26.88 -20.33
CA TYR A 692 -2.61 -25.57 -19.90
C TYR A 692 -1.35 -25.07 -20.65
N SER A 693 -0.58 -25.97 -21.26
CA SER A 693 0.58 -25.59 -22.09
C SER A 693 0.21 -24.66 -23.26
N GLY A 694 0.85 -23.49 -23.35
CA GLY A 694 0.46 -22.42 -24.28
C GLY A 694 -0.82 -21.66 -23.90
N GLY A 695 -1.23 -21.74 -22.63
CA GLY A 695 -2.34 -21.00 -22.04
C GLY A 695 -2.18 -19.49 -22.15
N LEU A 696 -3.28 -18.78 -22.36
CA LEU A 696 -3.32 -17.33 -22.34
C LEU A 696 -3.06 -16.85 -20.90
N GLY A 697 -2.06 -15.98 -20.73
CA GLY A 697 -1.63 -15.53 -19.40
C GLY A 697 -0.62 -16.46 -18.71
N SER A 698 -0.37 -17.63 -19.27
CA SER A 698 0.69 -18.54 -18.82
C SER A 698 1.95 -18.35 -19.65
N SER A 699 3.10 -18.25 -19.01
CA SER A 699 4.38 -18.41 -19.72
C SER A 699 4.72 -19.90 -19.87
N THR A 700 5.80 -20.18 -20.61
CA THR A 700 6.36 -21.54 -20.76
C THR A 700 6.63 -22.18 -19.41
N VAL A 701 6.20 -23.43 -19.28
CA VAL A 701 6.48 -24.30 -18.15
C VAL A 701 7.98 -24.61 -18.14
N ALA A 702 8.69 -24.21 -17.09
CA ALA A 702 10.08 -24.62 -16.90
C ALA A 702 10.11 -26.08 -16.43
N ASN A 703 10.92 -26.91 -17.08
CA ASN A 703 11.11 -28.34 -16.73
C ASN A 703 9.79 -29.12 -16.62
N PRO A 704 8.99 -29.23 -17.70
CA PRO A 704 7.74 -29.98 -17.68
C PRO A 704 7.98 -31.45 -17.30
N MET A 705 7.01 -32.06 -16.62
CA MET A 705 7.02 -33.48 -16.26
C MET A 705 6.68 -34.37 -17.48
N GLY A 706 5.98 -33.81 -18.46
CA GLY A 706 5.62 -34.47 -19.71
C GLY A 706 4.27 -35.18 -19.64
N ALA A 707 4.16 -36.35 -20.26
CA ALA A 707 2.89 -37.06 -20.40
C ALA A 707 2.34 -37.64 -19.08
N ASP A 708 3.19 -37.81 -18.07
CA ASP A 708 2.82 -38.31 -16.75
C ASP A 708 3.21 -37.29 -15.68
N HIS A 709 2.20 -36.68 -15.06
CA HIS A 709 2.37 -35.59 -14.10
C HIS A 709 1.48 -35.82 -12.87
N PRO A 710 1.88 -36.72 -11.95
CA PRO A 710 1.22 -36.88 -10.66
C PRO A 710 1.18 -35.56 -9.90
N HIS A 711 0.03 -35.24 -9.32
CA HIS A 711 -0.19 -33.97 -8.62
C HIS A 711 -0.88 -34.12 -7.26
N ALA A 712 -1.40 -35.30 -6.93
CA ALA A 712 -1.75 -35.66 -5.55
C ALA A 712 -1.55 -37.16 -5.34
N TRP A 713 -1.01 -37.56 -4.19
CA TRP A 713 -0.71 -38.95 -3.87
C TRP A 713 -0.69 -39.20 -2.37
N CYS A 714 -0.78 -40.47 -1.98
CA CYS A 714 -0.58 -40.91 -0.61
C CYS A 714 0.37 -42.10 -0.52
N SER A 715 0.94 -42.34 0.65
CA SER A 715 1.72 -43.54 0.95
C SER A 715 1.64 -43.88 2.44
N ASN A 716 1.93 -45.15 2.76
CA ASN A 716 2.36 -45.50 4.10
C ASN A 716 3.88 -45.42 4.08
N TYR A 717 4.47 -44.54 4.88
CA TYR A 717 5.90 -44.28 4.87
C TYR A 717 6.45 -44.33 6.29
N ASP A 718 7.50 -45.14 6.47
CA ASP A 718 8.22 -45.33 7.73
C ASP A 718 7.30 -45.47 8.96
N GLY A 719 6.22 -46.25 8.83
CA GLY A 719 5.24 -46.52 9.90
C GLY A 719 3.99 -45.63 9.89
N GLY A 720 4.06 -44.42 9.33
CA GLY A 720 2.99 -43.44 9.31
C GLY A 720 2.20 -43.39 8.00
N ARG A 721 1.18 -42.52 7.97
CA ARG A 721 0.34 -42.28 6.78
C ARG A 721 0.61 -40.88 6.24
N THR A 722 0.86 -40.76 4.95
CA THR A 722 1.17 -39.47 4.34
C THR A 722 0.29 -39.22 3.13
N PHE A 723 -0.07 -37.95 2.93
CA PHE A 723 -0.74 -37.45 1.74
C PHE A 723 -0.05 -36.15 1.32
N TYR A 724 0.13 -35.98 0.02
CA TYR A 724 0.62 -34.74 -0.56
C TYR A 724 -0.27 -34.32 -1.72
N ILE A 725 -0.51 -33.01 -1.83
CA ILE A 725 -1.22 -32.38 -2.94
C ILE A 725 -0.44 -31.15 -3.41
N GLY A 726 -0.16 -31.09 -4.71
CA GLY A 726 0.54 -29.96 -5.32
C GLY A 726 -0.32 -28.71 -5.49
N PHE A 727 -1.64 -28.86 -5.35
CA PHE A 727 -2.57 -27.74 -5.30
C PHE A 727 -2.57 -27.07 -3.91
N GLY A 728 -2.88 -25.78 -3.86
CA GLY A 728 -3.08 -25.00 -2.65
C GLY A 728 -2.79 -23.49 -2.81
N HIS A 729 -2.17 -23.03 -3.90
CA HIS A 729 -1.80 -21.61 -4.05
C HIS A 729 -3.02 -20.71 -4.20
N ASN A 730 -3.96 -21.12 -5.05
CA ASN A 730 -5.20 -20.40 -5.27
C ASN A 730 -6.01 -20.31 -3.96
N TRP A 731 -6.14 -19.11 -3.40
CA TRP A 731 -6.88 -18.86 -2.16
C TRP A 731 -8.37 -19.22 -2.27
N GLU A 732 -8.97 -19.18 -3.47
CA GLU A 732 -10.36 -19.59 -3.70
C GLU A 732 -10.57 -21.06 -3.34
N LEU A 733 -9.55 -21.92 -3.46
CA LEU A 733 -9.63 -23.31 -3.02
C LEU A 733 -9.96 -23.42 -1.52
N SER A 734 -9.52 -22.47 -0.71
CA SER A 734 -9.76 -22.46 0.73
C SER A 734 -11.04 -21.71 1.13
N THR A 735 -11.51 -20.76 0.33
CA THR A 735 -12.62 -19.85 0.73
C THR A 735 -13.89 -19.99 -0.09
N GLY A 736 -13.80 -20.59 -1.27
CA GLY A 736 -14.87 -20.62 -2.25
C GLY A 736 -15.79 -21.84 -2.11
N ASP A 737 -16.82 -21.86 -2.96
CA ASP A 737 -17.94 -22.80 -2.97
C ASP A 737 -18.18 -23.49 -4.33
N ASP A 738 -17.39 -23.17 -5.36
CA ASP A 738 -17.42 -23.87 -6.63
C ASP A 738 -16.93 -25.32 -6.47
N ASN A 739 -17.31 -26.18 -7.41
CA ASN A 739 -17.04 -27.62 -7.29
C ASN A 739 -15.55 -27.96 -7.07
N TYR A 740 -14.64 -27.28 -7.77
CA TYR A 740 -13.21 -27.56 -7.68
C TYR A 740 -12.59 -27.13 -6.34
N GLU A 741 -13.13 -26.07 -5.74
CA GLU A 741 -12.76 -25.57 -4.42
C GLU A 741 -13.24 -26.56 -3.34
N ARG A 742 -14.49 -27.02 -3.46
CA ARG A 742 -15.04 -28.05 -2.57
C ARG A 742 -14.32 -29.40 -2.70
N TRP A 743 -13.87 -29.76 -3.90
CA TRP A 743 -13.04 -30.96 -4.08
C TRP A 743 -11.71 -30.81 -3.35
N PHE A 744 -11.04 -29.66 -3.45
CA PHE A 744 -9.82 -29.41 -2.67
C PHE A 744 -10.04 -29.53 -1.16
N GLN A 745 -11.04 -28.81 -0.62
CA GLN A 745 -11.39 -28.87 0.80
C GLN A 745 -11.72 -30.31 1.25
N GLY A 746 -12.45 -31.06 0.41
CA GLY A 746 -12.79 -32.45 0.65
C GLY A 746 -11.57 -33.38 0.65
N MET A 747 -10.56 -33.14 -0.20
CA MET A 747 -9.30 -33.91 -0.17
C MET A 747 -8.52 -33.64 1.11
N ILE A 748 -8.41 -32.38 1.54
CA ILE A 748 -7.75 -32.04 2.80
C ILE A 748 -8.48 -32.71 3.97
N LEU A 749 -9.81 -32.62 4.02
CA LEU A 749 -10.61 -33.31 5.05
C LEU A 749 -10.43 -34.83 5.01
N GLY A 750 -10.42 -35.45 3.84
CA GLY A 750 -10.29 -36.92 3.73
C GLY A 750 -8.89 -37.43 4.03
N ALA A 751 -7.88 -36.56 3.93
CA ALA A 751 -6.49 -36.88 4.26
C ALA A 751 -6.17 -36.69 5.75
N ILE A 752 -6.87 -35.77 6.42
CA ILE A 752 -6.90 -35.61 7.88
C ILE A 752 -7.64 -36.80 8.50
#